data_AF-A0A1B3NPN9-F1
#
_entry.id   AF-A0A1B3NPN9-F1
#
_cell.length_a   1.000
_cell.length_b   1.000
_cell.length_c   1.000
_cell.angle_alpha   90.00
_cell.angle_beta   90.00
_cell.angle_gamma   90.00
#
_symmetry.space_group_name_H-M   'P 1'
#
loop_
_entity.id
_entity.type
_entity.pdbx_description
1 polymer ?
#
loop_
_entity_poly.entity_id
_entity_poly.type
_entity_poly.pdbx_seq_one_letter_code
_entity_poly.pdbx_strand_id
1 'polypeptide(L)'
;MQLFPASIKNYLVATMACLCIPGVGALGYMASQSFDEVRENMRLATLVEADKALLIAGNSIRANRGQAQTAIQAADDPAPIIAKVEQANRKDLDEAVARLNATSLADRAALADAVAQQQRATDAKFADLRAEAAKPKAQRSLQATMPWYNGVGDIESALVKAADATSLAVRMSDPVMADLQNFKSTGWRTRSFYGIQCSVLRPHMASGKALEPAQIRRLGELRGVSEASMQQLRQMGERSGVSAELVRKIGVMGSEMDAANKTMDSLSAKLGQGTAPLISAEDWTRLCNGPFTSMLSAITQSLDDMATATQAKLDQAWTRLAVIGVLLGLLLALCVVSWRGVQNRIAKPVVALKSALDVMQAGDFSQPIPAPASPDEIGALSGALEAYRENALSLEASRRDRELAMLADSQQAANVQRLLGEVSVIVSAAQNGDFSGRASVGDVGGPLGDLVSGINEINAVVNGATSEFSEVLQAIAAGDLTHRVDTAYRGRFADLKGAINDTVDRLSSTVKTIQLTSADVGLAAREINMGADDLSKRTEDQASSLEETAATTEELAASVKATAQASRQAAAIATEAMEAAQNGGAIAGQAVDAMARIETASTKIADIIRVIDDIAFQTNLLALNAAVEAARAGDAGKGFAVVASEVRTLAQRSSSAAKDISALISSSNSEVGEGVKLVRQAGEALEQILSASRKVASTIAEISAASGEQASGIDEMSQAVAHLDEMTQQNAALSEQSAASAGSLSGKIAQLNDLVAAFKTGPDAGVSRAYPQHGGARRAA
;
A
#
# COMPACT_ATOMS: atom_id res chain seq x y z
N MET A 1 -9.11 -40.95 -31.37
CA MET A 1 -10.06 -40.97 -30.24
C MET A 1 -11.45 -40.70 -30.80
N GLN A 2 -12.36 -41.69 -30.77
CA GLN A 2 -13.76 -41.50 -31.19
C GLN A 2 -14.50 -40.68 -30.12
N LEU A 3 -14.40 -39.35 -30.19
CA LEU A 3 -14.96 -38.42 -29.20
C LEU A 3 -16.48 -38.22 -29.32
N PHE A 4 -17.13 -38.78 -30.34
CA PHE A 4 -18.57 -38.70 -30.53
C PHE A 4 -19.19 -40.10 -30.56
N PRO A 5 -20.09 -40.44 -29.62
CA PRO A 5 -20.73 -41.76 -29.63
C PRO A 5 -21.72 -41.89 -30.79
N ALA A 6 -21.94 -43.12 -31.26
CA ALA A 6 -22.80 -43.49 -32.39
C ALA A 6 -24.32 -43.22 -32.23
N SER A 7 -24.72 -42.31 -31.32
CA SER A 7 -26.12 -42.00 -31.02
C SER A 7 -26.35 -40.49 -30.90
N ILE A 8 -27.35 -39.97 -31.61
CA ILE A 8 -27.81 -38.56 -31.58
C ILE A 8 -28.04 -38.07 -30.14
N LYS A 9 -28.49 -38.95 -29.24
CA LYS A 9 -28.65 -38.65 -27.81
C LYS A 9 -27.34 -38.17 -27.19
N ASN A 10 -26.25 -38.86 -27.44
CA ASN A 10 -24.96 -38.55 -26.82
C ASN A 10 -24.32 -37.30 -27.45
N TYR A 11 -24.59 -37.04 -28.73
CA TYR A 11 -24.16 -35.82 -29.41
C TYR A 11 -24.85 -34.57 -28.81
N LEU A 12 -26.18 -34.60 -28.65
CA LEU A 12 -26.95 -33.50 -28.05
C LEU A 12 -26.56 -33.23 -26.59
N VAL A 13 -26.25 -34.30 -25.85
CA VAL A 13 -25.74 -34.22 -24.49
C VAL A 13 -24.35 -33.56 -24.46
N ALA A 14 -23.45 -33.95 -25.38
CA ALA A 14 -22.11 -33.40 -25.46
C ALA A 14 -22.10 -31.92 -25.88
N THR A 15 -22.92 -31.52 -26.85
CA THR A 15 -23.04 -30.11 -27.25
C THR A 15 -23.63 -29.24 -26.15
N MET A 16 -24.63 -29.73 -25.40
CA MET A 16 -25.15 -29.01 -24.23
C MET A 16 -24.08 -28.86 -23.14
N ALA A 17 -23.29 -29.91 -22.89
CA ALA A 17 -22.17 -29.85 -21.96
C ALA A 17 -21.13 -28.81 -22.39
N CYS A 18 -20.78 -28.75 -23.69
CA CYS A 18 -19.85 -27.75 -24.22
C CYS A 18 -20.36 -26.31 -24.10
N LEU A 19 -21.67 -26.08 -24.04
CA LEU A 19 -22.25 -24.74 -23.84
C LEU A 19 -22.36 -24.37 -22.35
N CYS A 20 -22.76 -25.31 -21.50
CA CYS A 20 -22.98 -25.07 -20.07
C CYS A 20 -21.70 -25.04 -19.24
N ILE A 21 -20.73 -25.92 -19.54
CA ILE A 21 -19.50 -26.06 -18.74
C ILE A 21 -18.67 -24.77 -18.73
N PRO A 22 -18.42 -24.07 -19.85
CA PRO A 22 -17.65 -22.82 -19.83
C PRO A 22 -18.32 -21.71 -19.03
N GLY A 23 -19.65 -21.57 -19.12
CA GLY A 23 -20.40 -20.56 -18.37
C GLY A 23 -20.39 -20.84 -16.86
N VAL A 24 -20.58 -22.09 -16.46
CA VAL A 24 -20.48 -22.52 -15.05
C VAL A 24 -19.04 -22.36 -14.55
N GLY A 25 -18.05 -22.69 -15.37
CA GLY A 25 -16.63 -22.50 -15.06
C GLY A 25 -16.25 -21.04 -14.86
N ALA A 26 -16.72 -20.14 -15.74
CA ALA A 26 -16.47 -18.71 -15.63
C ALA A 26 -17.11 -18.11 -14.38
N LEU A 27 -18.40 -18.39 -14.13
CA LEU A 27 -19.08 -17.91 -12.91
C LEU A 27 -18.50 -18.55 -11.64
N GLY A 28 -18.07 -19.80 -11.69
CA GLY A 28 -17.37 -20.46 -10.60
C GLY A 28 -16.02 -19.80 -10.28
N TYR A 29 -15.25 -19.43 -11.31
CA TYR A 29 -14.00 -18.69 -11.16
C TYR A 29 -14.23 -17.30 -10.56
N MET A 30 -15.21 -16.55 -11.07
CA MET A 30 -15.60 -15.25 -10.52
C MET A 30 -16.08 -15.36 -9.06
N ALA A 31 -16.83 -16.41 -8.71
CA ALA A 31 -17.25 -16.67 -7.34
C ALA A 31 -16.05 -16.94 -6.42
N SER A 32 -15.04 -17.68 -6.89
CA SER A 32 -13.80 -17.91 -6.15
C SER A 32 -13.05 -16.60 -5.89
N GLN A 33 -12.87 -15.77 -6.92
CA GLN A 33 -12.23 -14.46 -6.75
C GLN A 33 -13.00 -13.57 -5.78
N SER A 34 -14.32 -13.49 -5.91
CA SER A 34 -15.16 -12.69 -5.01
C SER A 34 -15.14 -13.22 -3.57
N PHE A 35 -14.97 -14.52 -3.37
CA PHE A 35 -14.80 -15.10 -2.03
C PHE A 35 -13.46 -14.72 -1.40
N ASP A 36 -12.38 -14.68 -2.18
CA ASP A 36 -11.08 -14.19 -1.70
C ASP A 36 -11.13 -12.69 -1.37
N GLU A 37 -11.82 -11.87 -2.18
CA GLU A 37 -12.09 -10.45 -1.86
C GLU A 37 -12.83 -10.29 -0.52
N VAL A 38 -13.88 -11.10 -0.27
CA VAL A 38 -14.61 -11.07 1.02
C VAL A 38 -13.68 -11.42 2.18
N ARG A 39 -12.85 -12.46 2.01
CA ARG A 39 -11.90 -12.91 3.04
C ARG A 39 -10.85 -11.84 3.36
N GLU A 40 -10.29 -11.19 2.34
CA GLU A 40 -9.32 -10.11 2.53
C GLU A 40 -9.92 -8.90 3.22
N ASN A 41 -11.10 -8.45 2.79
CA ASN A 41 -11.79 -7.32 3.41
C ASN A 41 -12.22 -7.62 4.85
N MET A 42 -12.59 -8.86 5.17
CA MET A 42 -12.82 -9.29 6.56
C MET A 42 -11.55 -9.19 7.40
N ARG A 43 -10.42 -9.68 6.89
CA ARG A 43 -9.12 -9.58 7.60
C ARG A 43 -8.79 -8.13 7.89
N LEU A 44 -8.94 -7.25 6.90
CA LEU A 44 -8.69 -5.82 7.06
C LEU A 44 -9.63 -5.17 8.09
N ALA A 45 -10.94 -5.46 8.03
CA ALA A 45 -11.90 -4.95 9.00
C ALA A 45 -11.54 -5.38 10.45
N THR A 46 -11.14 -6.64 10.65
CA THR A 46 -10.70 -7.10 11.98
C THR A 46 -9.44 -6.40 12.49
N LEU A 47 -8.49 -6.07 11.59
CA LEU A 47 -7.28 -5.32 11.95
C LEU A 47 -7.61 -3.89 12.38
N VAL A 48 -8.49 -3.19 11.65
CA VAL A 48 -8.91 -1.83 11.99
C VAL A 48 -9.65 -1.78 13.33
N GLU A 49 -10.55 -2.73 13.58
CA GLU A 49 -11.28 -2.82 14.86
C GLU A 49 -10.34 -3.12 16.03
N ALA A 50 -9.34 -3.99 15.83
CA ALA A 50 -8.31 -4.24 16.84
C ALA A 50 -7.46 -3.00 17.12
N ASP A 51 -7.03 -2.31 16.06
CA ASP A 51 -6.22 -1.09 16.19
C ASP A 51 -6.96 0.01 16.95
N LYS A 52 -8.26 0.17 16.67
CA LYS A 52 -9.14 1.09 17.38
C LYS A 52 -9.30 0.72 18.85
N ALA A 53 -9.57 -0.56 19.15
CA ALA A 53 -9.73 -1.04 20.52
C ALA A 53 -8.45 -0.86 21.35
N LEU A 54 -7.28 -1.17 20.78
CA LEU A 54 -5.97 -1.00 21.41
C LEU A 54 -5.69 0.48 21.76
N LEU A 55 -5.97 1.39 20.83
CA LEU A 55 -5.78 2.83 21.07
C LEU A 55 -6.73 3.37 22.16
N ILE A 56 -8.00 2.98 22.11
CA ILE A 56 -9.00 3.39 23.10
C ILE A 56 -8.61 2.86 24.48
N ALA A 57 -8.25 1.58 24.59
CA ALA A 57 -7.82 0.97 25.84
C ALA A 57 -6.56 1.65 26.39
N GLY A 58 -5.54 1.88 25.55
CA GLY A 58 -4.31 2.56 25.97
C GLY A 58 -4.56 3.97 26.49
N ASN A 59 -5.45 4.73 25.85
CA ASN A 59 -5.81 6.06 26.33
C ASN A 59 -6.67 6.03 27.61
N SER A 60 -7.64 5.13 27.70
CA SER A 60 -8.50 4.95 28.88
C SER A 60 -7.66 4.61 30.11
N ILE A 61 -6.76 3.62 29.98
CA ILE A 61 -5.86 3.19 31.04
C ILE A 61 -4.95 4.33 31.51
N ARG A 62 -4.44 5.14 30.58
CA ARG A 62 -3.64 6.33 30.91
C ARG A 62 -4.44 7.36 31.70
N ALA A 63 -5.67 7.64 31.28
CA ALA A 63 -6.55 8.57 31.98
C ALA A 63 -6.90 8.06 33.38
N ASN A 64 -7.24 6.78 33.50
CA ASN A 64 -7.56 6.10 34.74
C ASN A 64 -6.35 6.05 35.70
N ARG A 65 -5.13 5.87 35.18
CA ARG A 65 -3.88 5.99 35.94
C ARG A 65 -3.74 7.36 36.61
N GLY A 66 -3.97 8.42 35.84
CA GLY A 66 -3.95 9.79 36.35
C GLY A 66 -5.07 10.06 37.35
N GLN A 67 -6.28 9.55 37.08
CA GLN A 67 -7.43 9.71 37.98
C GLN A 67 -7.20 9.04 39.34
N ALA A 68 -6.62 7.84 39.37
CA ALA A 68 -6.29 7.14 40.60
C ALA A 68 -5.25 7.92 41.44
N GLN A 69 -4.20 8.46 40.81
CA GLN A 69 -3.20 9.31 41.49
C GLN A 69 -3.84 10.55 42.11
N THR A 70 -4.65 11.27 41.35
CA THR A 70 -5.37 12.46 41.83
C THR A 70 -6.32 12.10 42.98
N ALA A 71 -7.03 10.97 42.87
CA ALA A 71 -7.93 10.51 43.93
C ALA A 71 -7.18 10.25 45.24
N ILE A 72 -6.02 9.57 45.19
CA ILE A 72 -5.18 9.32 46.37
C ILE A 72 -4.80 10.63 47.08
N GLN A 73 -4.45 11.68 46.33
CA GLN A 73 -4.03 12.96 46.91
C GLN A 73 -5.20 13.84 47.37
N ALA A 74 -6.28 13.90 46.59
CA ALA A 74 -7.28 14.95 46.71
C ALA A 74 -8.60 14.47 47.35
N ALA A 75 -9.03 13.23 47.11
CA ALA A 75 -10.32 12.74 47.58
C ALA A 75 -10.30 12.38 49.07
N ASP A 76 -11.39 12.63 49.78
CA ASP A 76 -11.54 12.20 51.17
C ASP A 76 -11.62 10.67 51.26
N ASP A 77 -12.42 10.06 50.37
CA ASP A 77 -12.46 8.60 50.14
C ASP A 77 -12.13 8.26 48.66
N PRO A 78 -10.90 7.79 48.37
CA PRO A 78 -10.48 7.39 47.03
C PRO A 78 -11.00 6.01 46.60
N ALA A 79 -11.49 5.17 47.53
CA ALA A 79 -11.74 3.75 47.26
C ALA A 79 -12.78 3.49 46.13
N PRO A 80 -13.91 4.22 46.04
CA PRO A 80 -14.87 4.04 44.95
C PRO A 80 -14.28 4.39 43.57
N ILE A 81 -13.42 5.40 43.51
CA ILE A 81 -12.76 5.82 42.27
C ILE A 81 -11.77 4.75 41.80
N ILE A 82 -10.98 4.20 42.74
CA ILE A 82 -10.01 3.13 42.44
C ILE A 82 -10.71 1.86 41.97
N ALA A 83 -11.83 1.47 42.60
CA ALA A 83 -12.62 0.32 42.16
C ALA A 83 -13.19 0.51 40.75
N LYS A 84 -13.66 1.72 40.43
CA LYS A 84 -14.14 2.06 39.08
C LYS A 84 -13.01 2.02 38.05
N VAL A 85 -11.83 2.53 38.40
CA VAL A 85 -10.61 2.48 37.55
C VAL A 85 -10.20 1.05 37.25
N GLU A 86 -10.20 0.18 38.27
CA GLU A 86 -9.87 -1.24 38.11
C GLU A 86 -10.84 -1.94 37.16
N GLN A 87 -12.15 -1.75 37.37
CA GLN A 87 -13.19 -2.35 36.54
C GLN A 87 -13.11 -1.85 35.09
N ALA A 88 -12.90 -0.54 34.89
CA ALA A 88 -12.77 0.05 33.56
C ALA A 88 -11.52 -0.47 32.83
N ASN A 89 -10.37 -0.46 33.49
CA ASN A 89 -9.12 -0.96 32.91
C ASN A 89 -9.25 -2.44 32.50
N ARG A 90 -9.84 -3.28 33.35
CA ARG A 90 -10.04 -4.70 33.04
C ARG A 90 -10.94 -4.87 31.81
N LYS A 91 -12.09 -4.19 31.78
CA LYS A 91 -13.03 -4.26 30.65
C LYS A 91 -12.35 -3.86 29.32
N ASP A 92 -11.65 -2.73 29.32
CA ASP A 92 -11.03 -2.18 28.11
C ASP A 92 -9.86 -3.07 27.63
N LEU A 93 -9.08 -3.65 28.55
CA LEU A 93 -8.04 -4.62 28.22
C LEU A 93 -8.60 -5.92 27.64
N ASP A 94 -9.64 -6.47 28.26
CA ASP A 94 -10.28 -7.71 27.79
C ASP A 94 -10.83 -7.53 26.37
N GLU A 95 -11.47 -6.39 26.08
CA GLU A 95 -11.96 -6.07 24.75
C GLU A 95 -10.81 -5.90 23.75
N ALA A 96 -9.77 -5.15 24.09
CA ALA A 96 -8.62 -4.94 23.21
C ALA A 96 -7.87 -6.24 22.89
N VAL A 97 -7.66 -7.11 23.88
CA VAL A 97 -7.03 -8.42 23.70
C VAL A 97 -7.92 -9.35 22.87
N ALA A 98 -9.24 -9.35 23.09
CA ALA A 98 -10.17 -10.15 22.29
C ALA A 98 -10.15 -9.74 20.81
N ARG A 99 -10.15 -8.43 20.52
CA ARG A 99 -10.06 -7.92 19.15
C ARG A 99 -8.70 -8.23 18.51
N LEU A 100 -7.61 -8.07 19.26
CA LEU A 100 -6.26 -8.43 18.80
C LEU A 100 -6.17 -9.93 18.43
N ASN A 101 -6.73 -10.82 19.25
CA ASN A 101 -6.74 -12.26 18.99
C ASN A 101 -7.58 -12.65 17.76
N ALA A 102 -8.59 -11.85 17.41
CA ALA A 102 -9.39 -12.04 16.20
C ALA A 102 -8.69 -11.62 14.90
N THR A 103 -7.57 -10.88 14.98
CA THR A 103 -6.82 -10.42 13.81
C THR A 103 -6.08 -11.55 13.09
N SER A 104 -5.59 -11.27 11.89
CA SER A 104 -4.74 -12.19 11.10
C SER A 104 -3.23 -12.01 11.31
N LEU A 105 -2.80 -11.19 12.28
CA LEU A 105 -1.37 -10.96 12.55
C LEU A 105 -0.65 -12.25 12.96
N ALA A 106 0.57 -12.45 12.43
CA ALA A 106 1.41 -13.59 12.78
C ALA A 106 1.77 -13.61 14.28
N ASP A 107 2.15 -12.46 14.83
CA ASP A 107 2.57 -12.34 16.23
C ASP A 107 1.43 -12.03 17.21
N ARG A 108 0.15 -12.16 16.79
CA ARG A 108 -1.02 -11.77 17.61
C ARG A 108 -1.03 -12.41 19.00
N ALA A 109 -0.66 -13.69 19.08
CA ALA A 109 -0.65 -14.43 20.34
C ALA A 109 0.43 -13.88 21.29
N ALA A 110 1.64 -13.64 20.79
CA ALA A 110 2.72 -13.07 21.58
C ALA A 110 2.40 -11.64 22.06
N LEU A 111 1.77 -10.82 21.22
CA LEU A 111 1.32 -9.49 21.59
C LEU A 111 0.22 -9.52 22.65
N ALA A 112 -0.79 -10.38 22.50
CA ALA A 112 -1.85 -10.58 23.48
C ALA A 112 -1.31 -11.10 24.81
N ASP A 113 -0.40 -12.07 24.78
CA ASP A 113 0.25 -12.63 25.97
C ASP A 113 1.08 -11.58 26.72
N ALA A 114 1.78 -10.71 25.99
CA ALA A 114 2.54 -9.62 26.60
C ALA A 114 1.62 -8.64 27.36
N VAL A 115 0.48 -8.25 26.77
CA VAL A 115 -0.52 -7.40 27.45
C VAL A 115 -1.09 -8.11 28.68
N ALA A 116 -1.49 -9.38 28.54
CA ALA A 116 -2.04 -10.17 29.64
C ALA A 116 -1.03 -10.39 30.78
N GLN A 117 0.26 -10.55 30.45
CA GLN A 117 1.34 -10.67 31.44
C GLN A 117 1.49 -9.37 32.25
N GLN A 118 1.52 -8.21 31.59
CA GLN A 118 1.62 -6.92 32.29
C GLN A 118 0.37 -6.61 33.10
N GLN A 119 -0.81 -6.99 32.61
CA GLN A 119 -2.06 -6.89 33.35
C GLN A 119 -2.00 -7.72 34.64
N ARG A 120 -1.66 -9.02 34.57
CA ARG A 120 -1.53 -9.87 35.76
C ARG A 120 -0.51 -9.31 36.77
N ALA A 121 0.63 -8.83 36.27
CA ALA A 121 1.67 -8.25 37.11
C ALA A 121 1.24 -6.94 37.79
N THR A 122 0.32 -6.19 37.18
CA THR A 122 -0.21 -4.93 37.72
C THR A 122 -1.41 -5.15 38.63
N ASP A 123 -2.26 -6.14 38.31
CA ASP A 123 -3.39 -6.55 39.13
C ASP A 123 -2.96 -6.93 40.55
N ALA A 124 -1.82 -7.61 40.69
CA ALA A 124 -1.21 -7.93 41.98
C ALA A 124 -0.90 -6.68 42.85
N LYS A 125 -0.70 -5.51 42.22
CA LYS A 125 -0.32 -4.26 42.90
C LYS A 125 -1.53 -3.41 43.32
N PHE A 126 -2.76 -3.78 42.94
CA PHE A 126 -3.96 -3.08 43.40
C PHE A 126 -4.18 -3.22 44.91
N ALA A 127 -3.67 -4.28 45.54
CA ALA A 127 -3.72 -4.44 47.00
C ALA A 127 -3.01 -3.27 47.71
N ASP A 128 -1.81 -2.91 47.24
CA ASP A 128 -1.02 -1.81 47.79
C ASP A 128 -1.71 -0.45 47.56
N LEU A 129 -2.29 -0.26 46.37
CA LEU A 129 -3.05 0.95 46.05
C LEU A 129 -4.29 1.12 46.95
N ARG A 130 -5.03 0.03 47.22
CA ARG A 130 -6.18 0.07 48.13
C ARG A 130 -5.77 0.28 49.59
N ALA A 131 -4.67 -0.33 50.02
CA ALA A 131 -4.12 -0.12 51.35
C ALA A 131 -3.73 1.35 51.57
N GLU A 132 -3.15 1.98 50.55
CA GLU A 132 -2.84 3.41 50.59
C GLU A 132 -4.10 4.28 50.63
N ALA A 133 -5.12 3.93 49.83
CA ALA A 133 -6.40 4.64 49.80
C ALA A 133 -7.14 4.62 51.15
N ALA A 134 -7.02 3.53 51.91
CA ALA A 134 -7.66 3.35 53.21
C ALA A 134 -7.04 4.21 54.34
N LYS A 135 -5.83 4.74 54.14
CA LYS A 135 -5.20 5.64 55.13
C LYS A 135 -5.92 6.99 55.19
N PRO A 136 -5.86 7.71 56.33
CA PRO A 136 -6.27 9.12 56.39
C PRO A 136 -5.50 9.95 55.35
N LYS A 137 -6.17 10.92 54.72
CA LYS A 137 -5.59 11.75 53.63
C LYS A 137 -4.20 12.32 53.94
N ALA A 138 -3.97 12.77 55.18
CA ALA A 138 -2.69 13.32 55.62
C ALA A 138 -1.53 12.29 55.72
N GLN A 139 -1.83 10.99 55.75
CA GLN A 139 -0.86 9.90 55.89
C GLN A 139 -0.59 9.16 54.56
N ARG A 140 -1.26 9.56 53.48
CA ARG A 140 -1.12 8.93 52.16
C ARG A 140 0.17 9.40 51.46
N SER A 141 0.87 8.48 50.81
CA SER A 141 2.08 8.74 50.05
C SER A 141 1.91 8.32 48.60
N LEU A 142 2.10 9.26 47.66
CA LEU A 142 2.17 8.91 46.25
C LEU A 142 3.30 7.92 45.96
N GLN A 143 4.42 8.02 46.67
CA GLN A 143 5.57 7.16 46.42
C GLN A 143 5.25 5.68 46.68
N ALA A 144 4.36 5.39 47.64
CA ALA A 144 3.88 4.04 47.91
C ALA A 144 3.03 3.47 46.76
N THR A 145 2.43 4.32 45.92
CA THR A 145 1.60 3.92 44.78
C THR A 145 2.38 3.74 43.47
N MET A 146 3.68 4.13 43.45
CA MET A 146 4.51 4.08 42.25
C MET A 146 4.68 2.69 41.62
N PRO A 147 4.75 1.57 42.38
CA PRO A 147 4.79 0.24 41.77
C PRO A 147 3.59 -0.04 40.87
N TRP A 148 2.38 0.32 41.31
CA TRP A 148 1.17 0.20 40.50
C TRP A 148 1.19 1.18 39.32
N TYR A 149 1.57 2.44 39.56
CA TYR A 149 1.64 3.48 38.52
C TYR A 149 2.58 3.09 37.36
N ASN A 150 3.74 2.51 37.70
CA ASN A 150 4.72 2.03 36.74
C ASN A 150 4.22 0.78 36.01
N GLY A 151 3.60 -0.16 36.72
CA GLY A 151 3.00 -1.35 36.09
C GLY A 151 1.91 -1.00 35.07
N VAL A 152 1.08 0.01 35.36
CA VAL A 152 0.13 0.53 34.38
C VAL A 152 0.84 1.18 33.18
N GLY A 153 2.02 1.78 33.38
CA GLY A 153 2.89 2.24 32.30
C GLY A 153 3.39 1.09 31.42
N ASP A 154 3.76 -0.05 32.01
CA ASP A 154 4.19 -1.24 31.27
C ASP A 154 3.04 -1.83 30.43
N ILE A 155 1.80 -1.80 30.95
CA ILE A 155 0.60 -2.14 30.17
C ILE A 155 0.43 -1.19 28.97
N GLU A 156 0.54 0.13 29.19
CA GLU A 156 0.47 1.11 28.09
C GLU A 156 1.52 0.82 27.02
N SER A 157 2.76 0.50 27.39
CA SER A 157 3.82 0.14 26.45
C SER A 157 3.51 -1.13 25.66
N ALA A 158 2.94 -2.16 26.30
CA ALA A 158 2.52 -3.37 25.62
C ALA A 158 1.37 -3.12 24.63
N LEU A 159 0.39 -2.28 25.01
CA LEU A 159 -0.71 -1.89 24.12
C LEU A 159 -0.23 -1.07 22.93
N VAL A 160 0.68 -0.12 23.13
CA VAL A 160 1.28 0.65 22.03
C VAL A 160 2.00 -0.27 21.05
N LYS A 161 2.78 -1.23 21.54
CA LYS A 161 3.46 -2.21 20.68
C LYS A 161 2.48 -3.04 19.85
N ALA A 162 1.38 -3.47 20.45
CA ALA A 162 0.33 -4.17 19.73
C ALA A 162 -0.38 -3.27 18.70
N ALA A 163 -0.67 -2.01 19.07
CA ALA A 163 -1.29 -1.02 18.21
C ALA A 163 -0.40 -0.67 17.00
N ASP A 164 0.91 -0.56 17.19
CA ASP A 164 1.87 -0.30 16.12
C ASP A 164 1.91 -1.47 15.11
N ALA A 165 1.85 -2.71 15.61
CA ALA A 165 1.79 -3.90 14.76
C ALA A 165 0.48 -3.97 13.95
N THR A 166 -0.66 -3.67 14.57
CA THR A 166 -1.96 -3.59 13.85
C THR A 166 -1.97 -2.44 12.85
N SER A 167 -1.48 -1.25 13.24
CA SER A 167 -1.37 -0.09 12.37
C SER A 167 -0.52 -0.37 11.14
N LEU A 168 0.63 -1.04 11.31
CA LEU A 168 1.51 -1.39 10.20
C LEU A 168 0.81 -2.32 9.20
N ALA A 169 0.13 -3.36 9.70
CA ALA A 169 -0.62 -4.28 8.85
C ALA A 169 -1.78 -3.60 8.11
N VAL A 170 -2.49 -2.66 8.75
CA VAL A 170 -3.52 -1.85 8.09
C VAL A 170 -2.90 -0.93 7.04
N ARG A 171 -1.77 -0.30 7.33
CA ARG A 171 -1.09 0.63 6.40
C ARG A 171 -0.63 -0.05 5.12
N MET A 172 -0.20 -1.30 5.19
CA MET A 172 0.24 -2.10 4.04
C MET A 172 -0.91 -2.65 3.19
N SER A 173 -2.17 -2.46 3.60
CA SER A 173 -3.32 -3.07 2.92
C SER A 173 -3.83 -2.30 1.70
N ASP A 174 -3.90 -0.96 1.76
CA ASP A 174 -4.47 -0.10 0.72
C ASP A 174 -4.07 1.37 0.96
N PRO A 175 -3.85 2.20 -0.09
CA PRO A 175 -3.42 3.60 0.07
C PRO A 175 -4.34 4.48 0.91
N VAL A 176 -5.67 4.27 0.85
CA VAL A 176 -6.63 5.04 1.66
C VAL A 176 -6.45 4.72 3.15
N MET A 177 -6.20 3.46 3.48
CA MET A 177 -5.92 3.05 4.85
C MET A 177 -4.58 3.62 5.33
N ALA A 178 -3.58 3.69 4.45
CA ALA A 178 -2.30 4.29 4.77
C ALA A 178 -2.43 5.78 5.13
N ASP A 179 -3.24 6.53 4.38
CA ASP A 179 -3.50 7.95 4.65
C ASP A 179 -4.25 8.16 5.97
N LEU A 180 -5.27 7.36 6.26
CA LEU A 180 -5.99 7.42 7.54
C LEU A 180 -5.12 6.99 8.74
N GLN A 181 -4.23 6.01 8.56
CA GLN A 181 -3.22 5.67 9.56
C GLN A 181 -2.21 6.80 9.77
N ASN A 182 -1.86 7.55 8.73
CA ASN A 182 -1.01 8.73 8.85
C ASN A 182 -1.71 9.83 9.68
N PHE A 183 -3.04 9.99 9.55
CA PHE A 183 -3.79 10.93 10.38
C PHE A 183 -3.74 10.52 11.85
N LYS A 184 -3.99 9.24 12.13
CA LYS A 184 -3.89 8.68 13.47
C LYS A 184 -2.52 8.92 14.09
N SER A 185 -1.45 8.56 13.38
CA SER A 185 -0.07 8.67 13.90
C SER A 185 0.36 10.12 14.10
N THR A 186 0.05 11.00 13.14
CA THR A 186 0.35 12.44 13.24
C THR A 186 -0.45 13.09 14.37
N GLY A 187 -1.74 12.74 14.51
CA GLY A 187 -2.57 13.21 15.62
C GLY A 187 -2.04 12.76 16.97
N TRP A 188 -1.61 11.50 17.09
CA TRP A 188 -1.02 10.97 18.31
C TRP A 188 0.33 11.62 18.65
N ARG A 189 1.14 11.94 17.63
CA ARG A 189 2.37 12.72 17.78
C ARG A 189 2.05 14.12 18.33
N THR A 190 1.12 14.85 17.71
CA THR A 190 0.68 16.18 18.19
C THR A 190 0.26 16.12 19.66
N ARG A 191 -0.61 15.16 20.00
CA ARG A 191 -1.08 14.92 21.37
C ARG A 191 0.09 14.67 22.35
N SER A 192 1.03 13.82 21.97
CA SER A 192 2.15 13.44 22.84
C SER A 192 3.08 14.63 23.11
N PHE A 193 3.46 15.38 22.07
CA PHE A 193 4.34 16.55 22.21
C PHE A 193 3.67 17.68 23.00
N TYR A 194 2.39 17.96 22.73
CA TYR A 194 1.59 18.91 23.51
C TYR A 194 1.52 18.51 24.99
N GLY A 195 1.36 17.22 25.28
CA GLY A 195 1.30 16.73 26.66
C GLY A 195 2.63 16.81 27.41
N ILE A 196 3.75 16.61 26.72
CA ILE A 196 5.09 16.83 27.32
C ILE A 196 5.26 18.33 27.62
N GLN A 197 4.84 19.23 26.74
CA GLN A 197 4.83 20.68 26.99
C GLN A 197 4.06 21.01 28.29
N CYS A 198 2.83 20.49 28.44
CA CYS A 198 2.03 20.65 29.65
C CYS A 198 2.75 20.15 30.91
N SER A 199 3.49 19.04 30.79
CA SER A 199 4.23 18.43 31.89
C SER A 199 5.45 19.24 32.28
N VAL A 200 6.19 19.79 31.31
CA VAL A 200 7.36 20.66 31.54
C VAL A 200 6.97 21.95 32.25
N LEU A 201 5.84 22.55 31.88
CA LEU A 201 5.40 23.82 32.46
C LEU A 201 4.77 23.67 33.84
N ARG A 202 4.13 22.53 34.15
CA ARG A 202 3.37 22.33 35.39
C ARG A 202 4.12 22.72 36.68
N PRO A 203 5.37 22.30 36.94
CA PRO A 203 6.08 22.67 38.17
C PRO A 203 6.29 24.17 38.32
N HIS A 204 6.57 24.85 37.21
CA HIS A 204 6.82 26.31 37.19
C HIS A 204 5.54 27.11 37.39
N MET A 205 4.42 26.63 36.86
CA MET A 205 3.10 27.21 37.11
C MET A 205 2.71 27.14 38.60
N ALA A 206 3.05 26.04 39.26
CA ALA A 206 2.84 25.85 40.68
C ALA A 206 3.79 26.70 41.55
N SER A 207 5.05 26.90 41.14
CA SER A 207 6.05 27.61 41.97
C SER A 207 6.26 29.08 41.62
N GLY A 208 5.73 29.57 40.49
CA GLY A 208 5.99 30.91 39.95
C GLY A 208 7.43 31.16 39.49
N LYS A 209 8.29 30.14 39.50
CA LYS A 209 9.73 30.27 39.23
C LYS A 209 10.00 30.45 37.73
N ALA A 210 11.04 31.21 37.40
CA ALA A 210 11.48 31.38 36.02
C ALA A 210 11.97 30.05 35.42
N LEU A 211 11.73 29.87 34.12
CA LEU A 211 12.29 28.77 33.33
C LEU A 211 13.78 28.98 33.09
N GLU A 212 14.57 27.92 33.20
CA GLU A 212 15.97 27.95 32.82
C GLU A 212 16.13 28.04 31.28
N PRO A 213 17.23 28.60 30.75
CA PRO A 213 17.44 28.71 29.31
C PRO A 213 17.31 27.38 28.54
N ALA A 214 17.73 26.26 29.14
CA ALA A 214 17.57 24.93 28.55
C ALA A 214 16.10 24.50 28.47
N GLN A 215 15.30 24.82 29.48
CA GLN A 215 13.86 24.52 29.52
C GLN A 215 13.09 25.36 28.50
N ILE A 216 13.48 26.63 28.30
CA ILE A 216 12.90 27.50 27.27
C ILE A 216 13.15 26.91 25.87
N ARG A 217 14.39 26.49 25.58
CA ARG A 217 14.71 25.82 24.31
C ARG A 217 13.88 24.55 24.11
N ARG A 218 13.82 23.69 25.14
CA ARG A 218 13.05 22.45 25.08
C ARG A 218 11.56 22.70 24.84
N LEU A 219 10.99 23.72 25.48
CA LEU A 219 9.61 24.13 25.26
C LEU A 219 9.38 24.58 23.81
N GLY A 220 10.32 25.36 23.25
CA GLY A 220 10.29 25.78 21.84
C GLY A 220 10.33 24.60 20.87
N GLU A 221 11.20 23.61 21.10
CA GLU A 221 11.26 22.38 20.30
C GLU A 221 9.94 21.59 20.34
N LEU A 222 9.41 21.35 21.55
CA LEU A 222 8.16 20.61 21.73
C LEU A 222 7.00 21.29 21.03
N ARG A 223 6.92 22.62 21.16
CA ARG A 223 5.90 23.43 20.53
C ARG A 223 6.01 23.42 19.00
N GLY A 224 7.21 23.64 18.47
CA GLY A 224 7.48 23.58 17.03
C GLY A 224 7.07 22.25 16.41
N VAL A 225 7.35 21.12 17.07
CA VAL A 225 6.91 19.80 16.60
C VAL A 225 5.38 19.67 16.63
N SER A 226 4.72 20.13 17.69
CA SER A 226 3.25 20.05 17.79
C SER A 226 2.54 20.94 16.76
N GLU A 227 3.06 22.14 16.50
CA GLU A 227 2.52 23.07 15.50
C GLU A 227 2.74 22.55 14.07
N ALA A 228 3.94 22.03 13.77
CA ALA A 228 4.22 21.40 12.48
C ALA A 228 3.33 20.16 12.24
N SER A 229 3.14 19.32 13.28
CA SER A 229 2.26 18.15 13.19
C SER A 229 0.79 18.57 12.98
N MET A 230 0.34 19.67 13.58
CA MET A 230 -0.98 20.26 13.30
C MET A 230 -1.11 20.78 11.87
N GLN A 231 -0.07 21.42 11.34
CA GLN A 231 -0.08 21.88 9.95
C GLN A 231 -0.16 20.69 8.98
N GLN A 232 0.59 19.62 9.25
CA GLN A 232 0.52 18.39 8.48
C GLN A 232 -0.89 17.78 8.51
N LEU A 233 -1.54 17.72 9.69
CA LEU A 233 -2.94 17.25 9.79
C LEU A 233 -3.91 18.09 8.95
N ARG A 234 -3.73 19.42 8.94
CA ARG A 234 -4.56 20.32 8.10
C ARG A 234 -4.35 20.04 6.61
N GLN A 235 -3.10 19.94 6.16
CA GLN A 235 -2.76 19.62 4.76
C GLN A 235 -3.29 18.26 4.33
N MET A 236 -3.19 17.25 5.19
CA MET A 236 -3.77 15.94 4.92
C MET A 236 -5.29 16.03 4.80
N GLY A 237 -5.94 16.87 5.63
CA GLY A 237 -7.38 17.11 5.59
C GLY A 237 -7.90 17.73 4.30
N GLU A 238 -7.03 18.33 3.48
CA GLU A 238 -7.38 18.91 2.17
C GLU A 238 -7.41 17.87 1.04
N ARG A 239 -6.91 16.65 1.28
CA ARG A 239 -6.87 15.58 0.27
C ARG A 239 -8.26 15.02 -0.03
N SER A 240 -8.45 14.52 -1.26
CA SER A 240 -9.66 13.80 -1.65
C SER A 240 -9.81 12.49 -0.86
N GLY A 241 -11.04 12.17 -0.44
CA GLY A 241 -11.34 10.94 0.29
C GLY A 241 -11.32 11.06 1.83
N VAL A 242 -10.96 12.21 2.38
CA VAL A 242 -11.06 12.50 3.82
C VAL A 242 -12.48 12.92 4.19
N SER A 243 -13.02 12.38 5.29
CA SER A 243 -14.38 12.73 5.71
C SER A 243 -14.48 14.17 6.20
N ALA A 244 -15.62 14.84 5.90
CA ALA A 244 -15.89 16.19 6.39
C ALA A 244 -15.88 16.26 7.93
N GLU A 245 -16.26 15.18 8.60
CA GLU A 245 -16.25 15.09 10.06
C GLU A 245 -14.83 15.03 10.63
N LEU A 246 -13.92 14.29 9.99
CA LEU A 246 -12.50 14.27 10.37
C LEU A 246 -11.88 15.66 10.20
N VAL A 247 -12.11 16.32 9.06
CA VAL A 247 -11.63 17.69 8.81
C VAL A 247 -12.16 18.66 9.88
N ARG A 248 -13.46 18.57 10.21
CA ARG A 248 -14.08 19.39 11.25
C ARG A 248 -13.40 19.18 12.61
N LYS A 249 -13.15 17.92 12.99
CA LYS A 249 -12.50 17.58 14.27
C LYS A 249 -11.04 18.00 14.34
N ILE A 250 -10.29 17.92 13.24
CA ILE A 250 -8.93 18.48 13.13
C ILE A 250 -8.96 20.01 13.31
N GLY A 251 -9.97 20.67 12.74
CA GLY A 251 -10.18 22.11 12.94
C GLY A 251 -10.39 22.48 14.41
N VAL A 252 -11.27 21.75 15.11
CA VAL A 252 -11.52 21.94 16.56
C VAL A 252 -10.28 21.62 17.39
N MET A 253 -9.58 20.52 17.09
CA MET A 253 -8.32 20.16 17.72
C MET A 253 -7.29 21.28 17.62
N GLY A 254 -7.13 21.88 16.44
CA GLY A 254 -6.21 22.99 16.23
C GLY A 254 -6.62 24.25 16.97
N SER A 255 -7.89 24.63 16.93
CA SER A 255 -8.35 25.87 17.57
C SER A 255 -8.26 25.82 19.09
N GLU A 256 -8.58 24.68 19.71
CA GLU A 256 -8.42 24.49 21.15
C GLU A 256 -6.95 24.47 21.56
N MET A 257 -6.09 23.79 20.78
CA MET A 257 -4.64 23.78 21.03
C MET A 257 -4.06 25.19 20.95
N ASP A 258 -4.42 25.97 19.92
CA ASP A 258 -3.97 27.35 19.72
C ASP A 258 -4.44 28.27 20.87
N ALA A 259 -5.69 28.11 21.31
CA ALA A 259 -6.23 28.86 22.45
C ALA A 259 -5.49 28.54 23.76
N ALA A 260 -5.29 27.25 24.05
CA ALA A 260 -4.59 26.83 25.26
C ALA A 260 -3.12 27.29 25.26
N ASN A 261 -2.44 27.18 24.10
CA ASN A 261 -1.06 27.64 23.93
C ASN A 261 -0.93 29.16 24.20
N LYS A 262 -1.87 29.98 23.70
CA LYS A 262 -1.88 31.43 23.98
C LYS A 262 -2.02 31.72 25.47
N THR A 263 -2.86 30.98 26.19
CA THR A 263 -2.98 31.12 27.65
C THR A 263 -1.68 30.70 28.34
N MET A 264 -1.06 29.60 27.93
CA MET A 264 0.23 29.15 28.48
C MET A 264 1.34 30.18 28.25
N ASP A 265 1.37 30.86 27.11
CA ASP A 265 2.34 31.93 26.83
C ASP A 265 2.13 33.12 27.75
N SER A 266 0.87 33.54 27.93
CA SER A 266 0.52 34.64 28.84
C SER A 266 0.92 34.34 30.28
N LEU A 267 0.77 33.09 30.73
CA LEU A 267 1.22 32.65 32.05
C LEU A 267 2.75 32.57 32.11
N SER A 268 3.39 32.00 31.09
CA SER A 268 4.85 31.83 31.04
C SER A 268 5.58 33.18 31.07
N ALA A 269 5.01 34.22 30.47
CA ALA A 269 5.55 35.58 30.51
C ALA A 269 5.59 36.20 31.93
N LYS A 270 4.79 35.68 32.87
CA LYS A 270 4.73 36.13 34.27
C LYS A 270 5.66 35.35 35.20
N LEU A 271 6.27 34.27 34.72
CA LEU A 271 7.21 33.48 35.52
C LEU A 271 8.43 34.32 35.93
N GLY A 272 8.89 34.14 37.17
CA GLY A 272 10.00 34.90 37.74
C GLY A 272 9.63 36.29 38.29
N GLN A 273 8.38 36.74 38.13
CA GLN A 273 7.90 38.03 38.66
C GLN A 273 7.34 37.92 40.10
N GLY A 274 7.28 36.72 40.67
CA GLY A 274 6.81 36.45 42.02
C GLY A 274 6.97 34.97 42.40
N THR A 275 6.71 34.64 43.66
CA THR A 275 6.82 33.26 44.20
C THR A 275 5.47 32.57 44.40
N ALA A 276 4.36 33.26 44.12
CA ALA A 276 3.02 32.69 44.22
C ALA A 276 2.68 31.86 42.97
N PRO A 277 1.85 30.81 43.10
CA PRO A 277 1.32 30.06 41.96
C PRO A 277 0.61 31.00 40.97
N LEU A 278 0.91 30.87 39.68
CA LEU A 278 0.28 31.69 38.63
C LEU A 278 -1.13 31.21 38.27
N ILE A 279 -1.41 29.93 38.53
CA ILE A 279 -2.67 29.25 38.26
C ILE A 279 -2.80 28.07 39.23
N SER A 280 -4.03 27.73 39.62
CA SER A 280 -4.27 26.56 40.48
C SER A 280 -3.91 25.26 39.74
N ALA A 281 -3.53 24.22 40.47
CA ALA A 281 -3.24 22.91 39.86
C ALA A 281 -4.46 22.31 39.13
N GLU A 282 -5.67 22.61 39.63
CA GLU A 282 -6.93 22.20 39.01
C GLU A 282 -7.15 22.93 37.68
N ASP A 283 -7.02 24.26 37.67
CA ASP A 283 -7.24 25.07 36.46
C ASP A 283 -6.15 24.82 35.41
N TRP A 284 -4.91 24.57 35.82
CA TRP A 284 -3.85 24.13 34.90
C TRP A 284 -4.19 22.79 34.25
N THR A 285 -4.72 21.86 35.03
CA THR A 285 -5.15 20.56 34.51
C THR A 285 -6.34 20.71 33.56
N ARG A 286 -7.29 21.60 33.87
CA ARG A 286 -8.42 21.93 32.97
C ARG A 286 -7.93 22.55 31.66
N LEU A 287 -6.99 23.49 31.73
CA LEU A 287 -6.37 24.14 30.56
C LEU A 287 -5.67 23.13 29.64
N CYS A 288 -4.85 22.25 30.21
CA CYS A 288 -4.14 21.21 29.45
C CYS A 288 -5.07 20.11 28.91
N ASN A 289 -6.13 19.75 29.64
CA ASN A 289 -7.01 18.64 29.26
C ASN A 289 -8.05 18.97 28.19
N GLY A 290 -8.38 20.25 27.99
CA GLY A 290 -9.30 20.68 26.93
C GLY A 290 -8.86 20.13 25.56
N PRO A 291 -7.67 20.54 25.06
CA PRO A 291 -7.18 20.09 23.76
C PRO A 291 -6.97 18.57 23.65
N PHE A 292 -6.66 17.86 24.74
CA PHE A 292 -6.54 16.39 24.67
C PHE A 292 -7.84 15.71 24.25
N THR A 293 -8.99 16.27 24.61
CA THR A 293 -10.31 15.69 24.28
C THR A 293 -10.59 15.82 22.79
N SER A 294 -10.35 17.01 22.21
CA SER A 294 -10.50 17.24 20.77
C SER A 294 -9.45 16.49 19.95
N MET A 295 -8.19 16.42 20.42
CA MET A 295 -7.14 15.60 19.81
C MET A 295 -7.55 14.13 19.72
N LEU A 296 -8.02 13.56 20.83
CA LEU A 296 -8.46 12.16 20.85
C LEU A 296 -9.66 11.96 19.91
N SER A 297 -10.63 12.87 19.93
CA SER A 297 -11.81 12.82 19.05
C SER A 297 -11.43 12.80 17.57
N ALA A 298 -10.44 13.59 17.15
CA ALA A 298 -9.93 13.59 15.77
C ALA A 298 -9.19 12.28 15.43
N ILE A 299 -8.32 11.80 16.34
CA ILE A 299 -7.60 10.54 16.16
C ILE A 299 -8.58 9.36 16.05
N THR A 300 -9.56 9.26 16.94
CA THR A 300 -10.57 8.20 16.88
C THR A 300 -11.45 8.31 15.66
N GLN A 301 -11.74 9.53 15.17
CA GLN A 301 -12.49 9.70 13.92
C GLN A 301 -11.74 9.12 12.73
N SER A 302 -10.41 9.24 12.65
CA SER A 302 -9.65 8.59 11.58
C SER A 302 -9.78 7.06 11.61
N LEU A 303 -9.91 6.47 12.81
CA LEU A 303 -10.19 5.05 12.98
C LEU A 303 -11.63 4.68 12.62
N ASP A 304 -12.60 5.54 12.95
CA ASP A 304 -14.00 5.38 12.54
C ASP A 304 -14.17 5.45 11.02
N ASP A 305 -13.44 6.35 10.35
CA ASP A 305 -13.41 6.47 8.90
C ASP A 305 -12.80 5.21 8.26
N MET A 306 -11.72 4.64 8.84
CA MET A 306 -11.16 3.36 8.41
C MET A 306 -12.16 2.22 8.57
N ALA A 307 -12.85 2.15 9.71
CA ALA A 307 -13.86 1.11 9.97
C ALA A 307 -15.02 1.21 8.97
N THR A 308 -15.47 2.44 8.69
CA THR A 308 -16.54 2.71 7.71
C THR A 308 -16.12 2.32 6.29
N ALA A 309 -14.91 2.71 5.87
CA ALA A 309 -14.40 2.41 4.54
C ALA A 309 -14.19 0.89 4.33
N THR A 310 -13.66 0.20 5.34
CA THR A 310 -13.46 -1.25 5.27
C THR A 310 -14.77 -2.03 5.30
N GLN A 311 -15.75 -1.59 6.10
CA GLN A 311 -17.09 -2.17 6.09
C GLN A 311 -17.79 -1.97 4.75
N ALA A 312 -17.67 -0.78 4.13
CA ALA A 312 -18.24 -0.53 2.81
C ALA A 312 -17.62 -1.44 1.73
N LYS A 313 -16.30 -1.66 1.74
CA LYS A 313 -15.63 -2.62 0.85
C LYS A 313 -16.13 -4.05 1.08
N LEU A 314 -16.30 -4.45 2.35
CA LEU A 314 -16.82 -5.76 2.71
C LEU A 314 -18.27 -5.97 2.23
N ASP A 315 -19.15 -4.99 2.43
CA ASP A 315 -20.54 -5.04 1.97
C ASP A 315 -20.62 -5.11 0.44
N GLN A 316 -19.75 -4.37 -0.26
CA GLN A 316 -19.64 -4.44 -1.72
C GLN A 316 -19.19 -5.83 -2.19
N ALA A 317 -18.18 -6.42 -1.53
CA ALA A 317 -17.69 -7.76 -1.84
C ALA A 317 -18.78 -8.82 -1.62
N TRP A 318 -19.54 -8.74 -0.51
CA TRP A 318 -20.68 -9.61 -0.25
C TRP A 318 -21.79 -9.47 -1.30
N THR A 319 -22.10 -8.23 -1.69
CA THR A 319 -23.10 -7.96 -2.71
C THR A 319 -22.70 -8.57 -4.05
N ARG A 320 -21.43 -8.43 -4.46
CA ARG A 320 -20.90 -9.07 -5.67
C ARG A 320 -21.00 -10.59 -5.61
N LEU A 321 -20.57 -11.20 -4.50
CA LEU A 321 -20.64 -12.65 -4.30
C LEU A 321 -22.09 -13.16 -4.38
N ALA A 322 -23.04 -12.44 -3.77
CA ALA A 322 -24.46 -12.77 -3.83
C ALA A 322 -25.01 -12.69 -5.26
N VAL A 323 -24.67 -11.64 -6.01
CA VAL A 323 -25.07 -11.49 -7.43
C VAL A 323 -24.50 -12.63 -8.27
N ILE A 324 -23.21 -12.96 -8.12
CA ILE A 324 -22.59 -14.08 -8.85
C ILE A 324 -23.26 -15.41 -8.47
N GLY A 325 -23.55 -15.62 -7.18
CA GLY A 325 -24.27 -16.81 -6.70
C GLY A 325 -25.66 -16.95 -7.31
N VAL A 326 -26.42 -15.86 -7.42
CA VAL A 326 -27.73 -15.84 -8.08
C VAL A 326 -27.59 -16.14 -9.58
N LEU A 327 -26.64 -15.51 -10.27
CA LEU A 327 -26.38 -15.77 -11.69
C LEU A 327 -25.97 -17.22 -11.95
N LEU A 328 -25.11 -17.78 -11.10
CA LEU A 328 -24.69 -19.19 -11.17
C LEU A 328 -25.88 -20.13 -10.94
N GLY A 329 -26.73 -19.84 -9.96
CA GLY A 329 -27.96 -20.59 -9.68
C GLY A 329 -28.93 -20.55 -10.86
N LEU A 330 -29.16 -19.38 -11.46
CA LEU A 330 -29.98 -19.21 -12.66
C LEU A 330 -29.41 -19.96 -13.86
N LEU A 331 -28.09 -19.90 -14.08
CA LEU A 331 -27.43 -20.62 -15.16
C LEU A 331 -27.55 -22.14 -14.98
N LEU A 332 -27.32 -22.65 -13.77
CA LEU A 332 -27.48 -24.07 -13.46
C LEU A 332 -28.93 -24.53 -13.66
N ALA A 333 -29.91 -23.72 -13.22
CA ALA A 333 -31.33 -24.01 -13.44
C ALA A 333 -31.67 -24.04 -14.94
N LEU A 334 -31.18 -23.05 -15.72
CA LEU A 334 -31.35 -23.00 -17.16
C LEU A 334 -30.74 -24.24 -17.85
N CYS A 335 -29.51 -24.63 -17.46
CA CYS A 335 -28.85 -25.82 -17.98
C CYS A 335 -29.62 -27.11 -17.65
N VAL A 336 -30.16 -27.25 -16.44
CA VAL A 336 -30.98 -28.41 -16.04
C VAL A 336 -32.31 -28.43 -16.80
N VAL A 337 -33.00 -27.29 -16.93
CA VAL A 337 -34.27 -27.18 -17.67
C VAL A 337 -34.05 -27.47 -19.16
N SER A 338 -33.01 -26.89 -19.76
CA SER A 338 -32.64 -27.12 -21.16
C SER A 338 -32.28 -28.58 -21.42
N TRP A 339 -31.46 -29.19 -20.54
CA TRP A 339 -31.12 -30.61 -20.60
C TRP A 339 -32.37 -31.50 -20.52
N ARG A 340 -33.24 -31.24 -19.55
CA ARG A 340 -34.47 -32.01 -19.36
C ARG A 340 -35.44 -31.81 -20.53
N GLY A 341 -35.48 -30.61 -21.11
CA GLY A 341 -36.20 -30.28 -22.33
C GLY A 341 -35.72 -31.08 -23.53
N VAL A 342 -34.41 -31.07 -23.81
CA VAL A 342 -33.81 -31.85 -24.91
C VAL A 342 -34.01 -33.35 -24.72
N GLN A 343 -33.88 -33.87 -23.50
CA GLN A 343 -34.13 -35.30 -23.25
C GLN A 343 -35.59 -35.70 -23.50
N ASN A 344 -36.56 -34.90 -23.05
CA ASN A 344 -37.97 -35.27 -23.14
C ASN A 344 -38.62 -34.92 -24.48
N ARG A 345 -38.20 -33.83 -25.15
CA ARG A 345 -38.81 -33.38 -26.41
C ARG A 345 -38.08 -33.89 -27.66
N ILE A 346 -36.78 -34.17 -27.58
CA ILE A 346 -35.99 -34.57 -28.76
C ILE A 346 -35.48 -36.00 -28.61
N ALA A 347 -34.65 -36.28 -27.59
CA ALA A 347 -33.91 -37.53 -27.53
C ALA A 347 -34.82 -38.77 -27.34
N LYS A 348 -35.78 -38.73 -26.41
CA LYS A 348 -36.71 -39.86 -26.17
C LYS A 348 -37.62 -40.13 -27.37
N PRO A 349 -38.31 -39.14 -27.98
CA PRO A 349 -39.16 -39.37 -29.15
C PRO A 349 -38.38 -39.89 -30.36
N VAL A 350 -37.20 -39.34 -30.66
CA VAL A 350 -36.38 -39.80 -31.80
C VAL A 350 -35.94 -41.26 -31.63
N VAL A 351 -35.55 -41.66 -30.42
CA VAL A 351 -35.19 -43.06 -30.13
C VAL A 351 -36.41 -43.99 -30.25
N ALA A 352 -37.59 -43.55 -29.82
CA ALA A 352 -38.83 -44.31 -29.96
C ALA A 352 -39.24 -44.47 -31.43
N LEU A 353 -39.18 -43.40 -32.22
CA LEU A 353 -39.45 -43.44 -33.66
C LEU A 353 -38.46 -44.32 -34.41
N LYS A 354 -37.17 -44.26 -34.07
CA LYS A 354 -36.16 -45.14 -34.65
C LYS A 354 -36.43 -46.62 -34.33
N SER A 355 -36.86 -46.92 -33.11
CA SER A 355 -37.22 -48.29 -32.71
C SER A 355 -38.48 -48.79 -33.44
N ALA A 356 -39.49 -47.92 -33.62
CA ALA A 356 -40.69 -48.25 -34.39
C ALA A 356 -40.39 -48.46 -35.88
N LEU A 357 -39.51 -47.65 -36.46
CA LEU A 357 -39.05 -47.81 -37.84
C LEU A 357 -38.26 -49.11 -38.05
N ASP A 358 -37.41 -49.50 -37.10
CA ASP A 358 -36.69 -50.79 -37.15
C ASP A 358 -37.68 -51.98 -37.17
N VAL A 359 -38.79 -51.89 -36.42
CA VAL A 359 -39.86 -52.91 -36.41
C VAL A 359 -40.63 -52.94 -37.73
N MET A 360 -40.96 -51.78 -38.31
CA MET A 360 -41.60 -51.71 -39.64
C MET A 360 -40.71 -52.26 -40.76
N GLN A 361 -39.39 -51.99 -40.71
CA GLN A 361 -38.45 -52.54 -41.69
C GLN A 361 -38.31 -54.07 -41.58
N ALA A 362 -38.58 -54.64 -40.40
CA ALA A 362 -38.66 -56.09 -40.21
C ALA A 362 -39.99 -56.70 -40.71
N GLY A 363 -40.90 -55.90 -41.28
CA GLY A 363 -42.17 -56.34 -41.86
C GLY A 363 -43.33 -56.46 -40.88
N ASP A 364 -43.15 -56.06 -39.62
CA ASP A 364 -44.23 -56.02 -38.62
C ASP A 364 -44.86 -54.63 -38.57
N PHE A 365 -46.02 -54.48 -39.22
CA PHE A 365 -46.80 -53.25 -39.22
C PHE A 365 -47.90 -53.24 -38.15
N SER A 366 -47.95 -54.23 -37.25
CA SER A 366 -49.04 -54.39 -36.27
C SER A 366 -48.95 -53.41 -35.08
N GLN A 367 -47.76 -52.91 -34.77
CA GLN A 367 -47.54 -51.98 -33.67
C GLN A 367 -47.77 -50.52 -34.12
N PRO A 368 -48.53 -49.72 -33.35
CA PRO A 368 -48.74 -48.31 -33.68
C PRO A 368 -47.46 -47.49 -33.46
N ILE A 369 -47.24 -46.48 -34.29
CA ILE A 369 -46.16 -45.51 -34.07
C ILE A 369 -46.50 -44.69 -32.82
N PRO A 370 -45.56 -44.54 -31.86
CA PRO A 370 -45.80 -43.79 -30.64
C PRO A 370 -46.29 -42.36 -30.94
N ALA A 371 -47.49 -42.01 -30.47
CA ALA A 371 -48.08 -40.69 -30.70
C ALA A 371 -47.19 -39.59 -30.09
N PRO A 372 -46.97 -38.46 -30.80
CA PRO A 372 -46.04 -37.45 -30.33
C PRO A 372 -46.59 -36.67 -29.14
N ALA A 373 -45.69 -36.19 -28.28
CA ALA A 373 -46.00 -35.30 -27.16
C ALA A 373 -46.00 -33.80 -27.54
N SER A 374 -45.78 -33.46 -28.83
CA SER A 374 -45.52 -32.10 -29.33
C SER A 374 -45.90 -31.95 -30.82
N PRO A 375 -46.41 -30.79 -31.29
CA PRO A 375 -46.81 -30.56 -32.70
C PRO A 375 -45.67 -30.07 -33.62
N ASP A 376 -44.41 -30.35 -33.26
CA ASP A 376 -43.21 -29.93 -34.00
C ASP A 376 -42.86 -30.89 -35.16
N GLU A 377 -41.71 -30.70 -35.80
CA GLU A 377 -41.23 -31.51 -36.92
C GLU A 377 -41.07 -33.00 -36.57
N ILE A 378 -40.78 -33.32 -35.31
CA ILE A 378 -40.71 -34.71 -34.82
C ILE A 378 -42.13 -35.29 -34.72
N GLY A 379 -43.10 -34.48 -34.30
CA GLY A 379 -44.51 -34.83 -34.34
C GLY A 379 -45.04 -35.04 -35.76
N ALA A 380 -44.69 -34.16 -36.69
CA ALA A 380 -45.02 -34.31 -38.11
C ALA A 380 -44.39 -35.58 -38.72
N LEU A 381 -43.14 -35.90 -38.35
CA LEU A 381 -42.47 -37.13 -38.77
C LEU A 381 -43.15 -38.39 -38.20
N SER A 382 -43.58 -38.35 -36.93
CA SER A 382 -44.37 -39.42 -36.32
C SER A 382 -45.70 -39.64 -37.06
N GLY A 383 -46.39 -38.57 -37.42
CA GLY A 383 -47.65 -38.63 -38.18
C GLY A 383 -47.45 -39.12 -39.61
N ALA A 384 -46.37 -38.71 -40.28
CA ALA A 384 -46.01 -39.22 -41.60
C ALA A 384 -45.64 -40.71 -41.57
N LEU A 385 -44.97 -41.18 -40.52
CA LEU A 385 -44.66 -42.60 -40.31
C LEU A 385 -45.92 -43.43 -40.03
N GLU A 386 -46.87 -42.91 -39.25
CA GLU A 386 -48.16 -43.58 -39.03
C GLU A 386 -48.99 -43.62 -40.33
N ALA A 387 -49.04 -42.52 -41.10
CA ALA A 387 -49.69 -42.50 -42.41
C ALA A 387 -48.99 -43.44 -43.41
N TYR A 388 -47.67 -43.61 -43.32
CA TYR A 388 -46.94 -44.60 -44.10
C TYR A 388 -47.26 -46.04 -43.66
N ARG A 389 -47.41 -46.29 -42.35
CA ARG A 389 -47.89 -47.58 -41.81
C ARG A 389 -49.30 -47.90 -42.31
N GLU A 390 -50.22 -46.95 -42.24
CA GLU A 390 -51.59 -47.07 -42.76
C GLU A 390 -51.61 -47.27 -44.28
N ASN A 391 -50.76 -46.55 -45.02
CA ASN A 391 -50.64 -46.72 -46.47
C ASN A 391 -49.99 -48.05 -46.86
N ALA A 392 -49.01 -48.56 -46.09
CA ALA A 392 -48.43 -49.88 -46.30
C ALA A 392 -49.44 -51.00 -46.02
N LEU A 393 -50.34 -50.80 -45.05
CA LEU A 393 -51.48 -51.66 -44.78
C LEU A 393 -52.60 -51.53 -45.86
N SER A 394 -52.71 -50.39 -46.55
CA SER A 394 -53.71 -50.17 -47.62
C SER A 394 -53.20 -50.48 -49.05
N LEU A 395 -51.89 -50.64 -49.25
CA LEU A 395 -51.25 -50.93 -50.55
C LEU A 395 -51.05 -52.43 -50.83
N GLU A 396 -51.78 -53.31 -50.15
CA GLU A 396 -52.02 -54.70 -50.61
C GLU A 396 -53.39 -54.89 -51.28
N ALA A 397 -54.26 -53.86 -51.32
CA ALA A 397 -55.63 -53.98 -51.80
C ALA A 397 -55.97 -53.21 -53.10
N SER A 398 -55.06 -52.47 -53.73
CA SER A 398 -55.40 -51.68 -54.94
C SER A 398 -54.33 -51.73 -56.03
N ARG A 399 -54.21 -52.92 -56.65
CA ARG A 399 -53.36 -53.16 -57.84
C ARG A 399 -54.12 -53.72 -59.05
N ARG A 400 -55.43 -53.47 -59.13
CA ARG A 400 -56.22 -53.66 -60.36
C ARG A 400 -57.16 -52.47 -60.47
N ASP A 401 -56.88 -51.60 -61.45
CA ASP A 401 -57.82 -50.75 -62.19
C ASP A 401 -57.06 -49.59 -62.84
N ARG A 402 -56.09 -49.97 -63.70
CA ARG A 402 -55.55 -49.09 -64.73
C ARG A 402 -55.79 -49.73 -66.07
N GLU A 403 -56.99 -49.54 -66.59
CA GLU A 403 -57.30 -49.59 -68.02
C GLU A 403 -58.72 -49.06 -68.24
N LEU A 404 -58.95 -48.37 -69.36
CA LEU A 404 -60.21 -47.77 -69.85
C LEU A 404 -60.49 -46.31 -69.47
N ALA A 405 -59.78 -45.40 -70.14
CA ALA A 405 -60.39 -44.21 -70.75
C ALA A 405 -59.44 -43.64 -71.81
N MET A 406 -59.40 -44.31 -72.95
CA MET A 406 -58.78 -43.82 -74.17
C MET A 406 -59.87 -43.21 -75.05
N LEU A 407 -59.53 -42.09 -75.70
CA LEU A 407 -60.03 -41.63 -77.02
C LEU A 407 -61.39 -40.88 -77.00
N ALA A 408 -61.65 -39.82 -77.77
CA ALA A 408 -60.99 -39.20 -78.93
C ALA A 408 -61.51 -37.75 -79.10
N ASP A 409 -60.73 -36.85 -79.72
CA ASP A 409 -61.04 -36.22 -81.03
C ASP A 409 -59.92 -35.19 -81.35
N SER A 410 -58.92 -35.51 -82.17
CA SER A 410 -58.84 -35.31 -83.64
C SER A 410 -59.12 -33.84 -84.08
N GLN A 411 -58.08 -33.04 -84.36
CA GLN A 411 -57.28 -32.87 -85.60
C GLN A 411 -57.93 -32.03 -86.74
N GLN A 412 -57.09 -31.11 -87.26
CA GLN A 412 -57.16 -30.32 -88.53
C GLN A 412 -57.79 -28.91 -88.42
N ALA A 413 -57.26 -27.82 -89.01
CA ALA A 413 -56.38 -27.63 -90.17
C ALA A 413 -55.57 -26.32 -90.01
N ALA A 414 -54.25 -26.29 -90.20
CA ALA A 414 -53.52 -26.03 -91.45
C ALA A 414 -53.76 -24.64 -92.14
N ASN A 415 -52.87 -23.70 -91.80
CA ASN A 415 -51.98 -22.97 -92.74
C ASN A 415 -52.55 -21.89 -93.71
N VAL A 416 -52.75 -20.65 -93.21
CA VAL A 416 -52.55 -19.39 -94.00
C VAL A 416 -52.13 -18.25 -93.04
N GLN A 417 -50.82 -18.05 -92.78
CA GLN A 417 -50.19 -16.74 -92.44
C GLN A 417 -48.68 -16.86 -92.14
N ARG A 418 -47.91 -17.38 -93.09
CA ARG A 418 -46.45 -17.62 -92.96
C ARG A 418 -45.57 -16.38 -93.21
N LEU A 419 -46.02 -15.16 -92.93
CA LEU A 419 -45.19 -13.95 -93.11
C LEU A 419 -45.34 -12.90 -91.98
N LEU A 420 -45.92 -13.29 -90.83
CA LEU A 420 -45.94 -12.48 -89.59
C LEU A 420 -45.46 -13.24 -88.33
N GLY A 421 -45.17 -14.56 -88.44
CA GLY A 421 -44.74 -15.38 -87.31
C GLY A 421 -43.28 -15.19 -86.90
N GLU A 422 -42.36 -15.01 -87.85
CA GLU A 422 -40.92 -14.90 -87.56
C GLU A 422 -40.59 -13.60 -86.80
N VAL A 423 -41.17 -12.47 -87.21
CA VAL A 423 -41.01 -11.19 -86.49
C VAL A 423 -41.68 -11.25 -85.12
N SER A 424 -42.84 -11.90 -84.97
CA SER A 424 -43.49 -12.07 -83.66
C SER A 424 -42.65 -12.93 -82.70
N VAL A 425 -41.98 -13.96 -83.21
CA VAL A 425 -41.08 -14.80 -82.40
C VAL A 425 -39.85 -14.00 -81.96
N ILE A 426 -39.24 -13.22 -82.87
CA ILE A 426 -38.06 -12.40 -82.56
C ILE A 426 -38.41 -11.27 -81.59
N VAL A 427 -39.54 -10.60 -81.78
CA VAL A 427 -40.01 -9.56 -80.86
C VAL A 427 -40.36 -10.15 -79.50
N SER A 428 -40.98 -11.34 -79.45
CA SER A 428 -41.24 -12.04 -78.20
C SER A 428 -39.96 -12.50 -77.50
N ALA A 429 -38.97 -12.97 -78.25
CA ALA A 429 -37.63 -13.30 -77.72
C ALA A 429 -36.94 -12.04 -77.15
N ALA A 430 -36.95 -10.92 -77.89
CA ALA A 430 -36.41 -9.64 -77.46
C ALA A 430 -37.14 -9.07 -76.23
N GLN A 431 -38.47 -9.25 -76.12
CA GLN A 431 -39.24 -8.91 -74.92
C GLN A 431 -38.84 -9.73 -73.68
N ASN A 432 -38.34 -10.95 -73.90
CA ASN A 432 -37.79 -11.82 -72.85
C ASN A 432 -36.28 -11.62 -72.65
N GLY A 433 -35.66 -10.62 -73.30
CA GLY A 433 -34.24 -10.30 -73.18
C GLY A 433 -33.30 -11.13 -74.08
N ASP A 434 -33.83 -11.96 -74.98
CA ASP A 434 -33.06 -12.71 -75.97
C ASP A 434 -33.03 -11.98 -77.31
N PHE A 435 -31.90 -11.32 -77.59
CA PHE A 435 -31.66 -10.57 -78.82
C PHE A 435 -30.84 -11.37 -79.84
N SER A 436 -30.61 -12.67 -79.62
CA SER A 436 -29.84 -13.53 -80.53
C SER A 436 -30.62 -13.88 -81.81
N GLY A 437 -31.95 -13.73 -81.79
CA GLY A 437 -32.85 -14.04 -82.89
C GLY A 437 -32.62 -13.15 -84.12
N ARG A 438 -32.59 -13.78 -85.31
CA ARG A 438 -32.49 -13.11 -86.61
C ARG A 438 -33.61 -13.56 -87.53
N ALA A 439 -34.29 -12.62 -88.18
CA ALA A 439 -35.28 -12.93 -89.22
C ALA A 439 -34.57 -13.17 -90.55
N SER A 440 -35.02 -14.18 -91.29
CA SER A 440 -34.48 -14.47 -92.61
C SER A 440 -34.99 -13.42 -93.60
N VAL A 441 -34.06 -12.68 -94.21
CA VAL A 441 -34.38 -11.83 -95.37
C VAL A 441 -34.54 -12.79 -96.55
N GLY A 442 -35.75 -13.32 -96.75
CA GLY A 442 -36.13 -13.83 -98.08
C GLY A 442 -36.11 -12.69 -99.11
N ASP A 443 -36.56 -12.96 -100.34
CA ASP A 443 -36.66 -12.01 -101.46
C ASP A 443 -37.74 -10.90 -101.25
N VAL A 444 -37.85 -10.39 -100.02
CA VAL A 444 -38.83 -9.42 -99.54
C VAL A 444 -38.24 -8.02 -99.69
N GLY A 445 -38.28 -7.49 -100.91
CA GLY A 445 -37.99 -6.07 -101.17
C GLY A 445 -39.12 -5.14 -100.69
N GLY A 446 -38.77 -3.91 -100.29
CA GLY A 446 -39.72 -2.87 -99.87
C GLY A 446 -39.72 -2.59 -98.35
N PRO A 447 -40.68 -1.79 -97.82
CA PRO A 447 -40.68 -1.32 -96.42
C PRO A 447 -40.62 -2.41 -95.35
N LEU A 448 -41.07 -3.64 -95.67
CA LEU A 448 -41.01 -4.78 -94.75
C LEU A 448 -39.58 -5.37 -94.64
N GLY A 449 -38.81 -5.33 -95.74
CA GLY A 449 -37.40 -5.72 -95.76
C GLY A 449 -36.51 -4.72 -95.00
N ASP A 450 -36.81 -3.43 -95.10
CA ASP A 450 -36.16 -2.37 -94.31
C ASP A 450 -36.46 -2.53 -92.81
N LEU A 451 -37.70 -2.91 -92.45
CA LEU A 451 -38.08 -3.19 -91.06
C LEU A 451 -37.36 -4.43 -90.50
N VAL A 452 -37.30 -5.53 -91.26
CA VAL A 452 -36.57 -6.75 -90.84
C VAL A 452 -35.07 -6.48 -90.70
N SER A 453 -34.49 -5.70 -91.61
CA SER A 453 -33.08 -5.28 -91.53
C SER A 453 -32.82 -4.40 -90.31
N GLY A 454 -33.70 -3.43 -90.03
CA GLY A 454 -33.64 -2.59 -88.84
C GLY A 454 -33.80 -3.37 -87.54
N ILE A 455 -34.71 -4.35 -87.47
CA ILE A 455 -34.87 -5.24 -86.29
C ILE A 455 -33.63 -6.09 -86.10
N ASN A 456 -33.06 -6.66 -87.17
CA ASN A 456 -31.83 -7.45 -87.11
C ASN A 456 -30.60 -6.61 -86.68
N GLU A 457 -30.52 -5.35 -87.10
CA GLU A 457 -29.46 -4.42 -86.69
C GLU A 457 -29.61 -4.00 -85.23
N ILE A 458 -30.83 -3.67 -84.78
CA ILE A 458 -31.15 -3.39 -83.38
C ILE A 458 -30.79 -4.61 -82.52
N ASN A 459 -31.23 -5.81 -82.89
CA ASN A 459 -30.90 -7.03 -82.17
C ASN A 459 -29.40 -7.29 -82.14
N ALA A 460 -28.68 -7.09 -83.25
CA ALA A 460 -27.22 -7.27 -83.28
C ALA A 460 -26.49 -6.30 -82.34
N VAL A 461 -26.87 -5.02 -82.34
CA VAL A 461 -26.27 -4.00 -81.47
C VAL A 461 -26.63 -4.25 -80.00
N VAL A 462 -27.90 -4.52 -79.69
CA VAL A 462 -28.35 -4.80 -78.32
C VAL A 462 -27.76 -6.10 -77.80
N ASN A 463 -27.77 -7.19 -78.59
CA ASN A 463 -27.15 -8.47 -78.22
C ASN A 463 -25.65 -8.34 -78.00
N GLY A 464 -24.93 -7.64 -78.89
CA GLY A 464 -23.50 -7.41 -78.74
C GLY A 464 -23.18 -6.59 -77.49
N ALA A 465 -23.87 -5.46 -77.28
CA ALA A 465 -23.68 -4.60 -76.11
C ALA A 465 -24.03 -5.31 -74.79
N THR A 466 -25.19 -5.97 -74.73
CA THR A 466 -25.61 -6.68 -73.51
C THR A 466 -24.74 -7.89 -73.20
N SER A 467 -24.25 -8.61 -74.22
CA SER A 467 -23.31 -9.72 -74.02
C SER A 467 -21.96 -9.24 -73.48
N GLU A 468 -21.33 -8.24 -74.12
CA GLU A 468 -20.03 -7.71 -73.67
C GLU A 468 -20.14 -7.06 -72.27
N PHE A 469 -21.21 -6.31 -71.99
CA PHE A 469 -21.45 -5.76 -70.65
C PHE A 469 -21.68 -6.86 -69.62
N SER A 470 -22.43 -7.91 -69.97
CA SER A 470 -22.64 -9.06 -69.09
C SER A 470 -21.32 -9.77 -68.79
N GLU A 471 -20.46 -9.97 -69.79
CA GLU A 471 -19.14 -10.57 -69.62
C GLU A 471 -18.25 -9.74 -68.68
N VAL A 472 -18.16 -8.42 -68.90
CA VAL A 472 -17.37 -7.53 -68.04
C VAL A 472 -17.96 -7.45 -66.62
N LEU A 473 -19.29 -7.40 -66.46
CA LEU A 473 -19.93 -7.41 -65.15
C LEU A 473 -19.76 -8.75 -64.43
N GLN A 474 -19.76 -9.87 -65.15
CA GLN A 474 -19.44 -11.19 -64.60
C GLN A 474 -17.98 -11.27 -64.16
N ALA A 475 -17.05 -10.70 -64.95
CA ALA A 475 -15.65 -10.58 -64.57
C ALA A 475 -15.48 -9.75 -63.28
N ILE A 476 -16.16 -8.59 -63.17
CA ILE A 476 -16.18 -7.78 -61.95
C ILE A 476 -16.75 -8.56 -60.77
N ALA A 477 -17.84 -9.30 -60.96
CA ALA A 477 -18.46 -10.13 -59.91
C ALA A 477 -17.53 -11.27 -59.46
N ALA A 478 -16.69 -11.78 -60.36
CA ALA A 478 -15.65 -12.76 -60.07
C ALA A 478 -14.35 -12.14 -59.50
N GLY A 479 -14.31 -10.82 -59.28
CA GLY A 479 -13.15 -10.09 -58.76
C GLY A 479 -12.09 -9.74 -59.81
N ASP A 480 -12.34 -10.01 -61.10
CA ASP A 480 -11.41 -9.68 -62.18
C ASP A 480 -11.63 -8.25 -62.70
N LEU A 481 -10.88 -7.30 -62.16
CA LEU A 481 -10.94 -5.87 -62.51
C LEU A 481 -10.02 -5.52 -63.70
N THR A 482 -9.51 -6.52 -64.42
CA THR A 482 -8.65 -6.31 -65.60
C THR A 482 -9.43 -6.19 -66.90
N HIS A 483 -10.68 -6.65 -66.92
CA HIS A 483 -11.54 -6.59 -68.11
C HIS A 483 -12.10 -5.18 -68.33
N ARG A 484 -12.26 -4.79 -69.60
CA ARG A 484 -12.87 -3.53 -70.04
C ARG A 484 -13.83 -3.80 -71.19
N VAL A 485 -14.80 -2.90 -71.37
CA VAL A 485 -15.60 -2.86 -72.58
C VAL A 485 -14.79 -2.10 -73.63
N ASP A 486 -14.37 -2.77 -74.70
CA ASP A 486 -13.49 -2.24 -75.73
C ASP A 486 -14.25 -1.82 -76.98
N THR A 487 -15.41 -2.45 -77.27
CA THR A 487 -16.21 -2.11 -78.46
C THR A 487 -16.67 -0.65 -78.45
N ALA A 488 -16.65 -0.02 -79.63
CA ALA A 488 -17.10 1.36 -79.82
C ALA A 488 -18.63 1.41 -80.01
N TYR A 489 -19.36 1.71 -78.94
CA TYR A 489 -20.80 1.95 -78.97
C TYR A 489 -21.13 3.43 -79.23
N ARG A 490 -22.40 3.70 -79.56
CA ARG A 490 -22.93 5.07 -79.76
C ARG A 490 -24.15 5.31 -78.86
N GLY A 491 -24.45 6.57 -78.57
CA GLY A 491 -25.62 6.95 -77.76
C GLY A 491 -25.58 6.33 -76.36
N ARG A 492 -26.72 5.84 -75.85
CA ARG A 492 -26.86 5.32 -74.48
C ARG A 492 -25.93 4.14 -74.14
N PHE A 493 -25.56 3.32 -75.13
CA PHE A 493 -24.61 2.22 -74.92
C PHE A 493 -23.17 2.72 -74.76
N ALA A 494 -22.81 3.87 -75.36
CA ALA A 494 -21.52 4.52 -75.12
C ALA A 494 -21.45 5.08 -73.69
N ASP A 495 -22.54 5.70 -73.22
CA ASP A 495 -22.64 6.19 -71.84
C ASP A 495 -22.50 5.03 -70.84
N LEU A 496 -23.17 3.89 -71.10
CA LEU A 496 -23.11 2.71 -70.24
C LEU A 496 -21.72 2.06 -70.24
N LYS A 497 -21.05 1.95 -71.40
CA LYS A 497 -19.64 1.57 -71.49
C LYS A 497 -18.76 2.46 -70.61
N GLY A 498 -18.93 3.78 -70.72
CA GLY A 498 -18.19 4.75 -69.91
C GLY A 498 -18.40 4.51 -68.42
N ALA A 499 -19.65 4.38 -67.99
CA ALA A 499 -19.98 4.11 -66.58
C ALA A 499 -19.42 2.77 -66.07
N ILE A 500 -19.45 1.71 -66.88
CA ILE A 500 -18.87 0.40 -66.53
C ILE A 500 -17.35 0.52 -66.37
N ASN A 501 -16.65 1.06 -67.37
CA ASN A 501 -15.19 1.19 -67.32
C ASN A 501 -14.72 2.11 -66.18
N ASP A 502 -15.40 3.24 -65.96
CA ASP A 502 -15.12 4.14 -64.84
C ASP A 502 -15.30 3.44 -63.48
N THR A 503 -16.29 2.55 -63.38
CA THR A 503 -16.51 1.73 -62.17
C THR A 503 -15.36 0.76 -61.95
N VAL A 504 -14.88 0.09 -63.00
CA VAL A 504 -13.73 -0.81 -62.91
C VAL A 504 -12.46 -0.08 -62.51
N ASP A 505 -12.21 1.11 -63.08
CA ASP A 505 -11.03 1.93 -62.75
C ASP A 505 -11.06 2.40 -61.29
N ARG A 506 -12.22 2.84 -60.79
CA ARG A 506 -12.37 3.24 -59.38
C ARG A 506 -12.20 2.07 -58.43
N LEU A 507 -12.77 0.91 -58.73
CA LEU A 507 -12.62 -0.30 -57.91
C LEU A 507 -11.16 -0.77 -57.92
N SER A 508 -10.51 -0.81 -59.08
CA SER A 508 -9.11 -1.24 -59.22
C SER A 508 -8.16 -0.32 -58.44
N SER A 509 -8.34 1.01 -58.56
CA SER A 509 -7.58 2.00 -57.79
C SER A 509 -7.80 1.86 -56.28
N THR A 510 -9.03 1.61 -55.86
CA THR A 510 -9.38 1.39 -54.44
C THR A 510 -8.69 0.14 -53.89
N VAL A 511 -8.80 -0.99 -54.58
CA VAL A 511 -8.14 -2.26 -54.18
C VAL A 511 -6.63 -2.09 -54.11
N LYS A 512 -6.02 -1.42 -55.11
CA LYS A 512 -4.58 -1.14 -55.11
C LYS A 512 -4.14 -0.27 -53.94
N THR A 513 -4.93 0.75 -53.60
CA THR A 513 -4.67 1.61 -52.45
C THR A 513 -4.78 0.82 -51.14
N ILE A 514 -5.74 -0.09 -51.03
CA ILE A 514 -5.89 -0.98 -49.88
C ILE A 514 -4.68 -1.92 -49.76
N GLN A 515 -4.21 -2.51 -50.86
CA GLN A 515 -3.04 -3.39 -50.87
C GLN A 515 -1.77 -2.66 -50.39
N LEU A 516 -1.51 -1.45 -50.91
CA LEU A 516 -0.36 -0.63 -50.49
C LEU A 516 -0.45 -0.23 -49.02
N THR A 517 -1.62 0.27 -48.59
CA THR A 517 -1.84 0.69 -47.20
C THR A 517 -1.69 -0.50 -46.24
N SER A 518 -2.17 -1.68 -46.62
CA SER A 518 -2.07 -2.90 -45.80
C SER A 518 -0.61 -3.34 -45.63
N ALA A 519 0.21 -3.20 -46.68
CA ALA A 519 1.65 -3.48 -46.60
C ALA A 519 2.37 -2.51 -45.65
N ASP A 520 2.07 -1.21 -45.73
CA ASP A 520 2.65 -0.18 -44.86
C ASP A 520 2.26 -0.39 -43.38
N VAL A 521 0.98 -0.64 -43.10
CA VAL A 521 0.52 -0.94 -41.73
C VAL A 521 1.14 -2.25 -41.23
N GLY A 522 1.39 -3.22 -42.12
CA GLY A 522 2.04 -4.49 -41.77
C GLY A 522 3.50 -4.33 -41.37
N LEU A 523 4.22 -3.39 -42.01
CA LEU A 523 5.57 -2.99 -41.60
C LEU A 523 5.53 -2.27 -40.25
N ALA A 524 4.64 -1.29 -40.06
CA ALA A 524 4.49 -0.58 -38.79
C ALA A 524 4.15 -1.53 -37.63
N ALA A 525 3.28 -2.52 -37.85
CA ALA A 525 2.96 -3.53 -36.84
C ALA A 525 4.20 -4.35 -36.43
N ARG A 526 5.06 -4.73 -37.39
CA ARG A 526 6.32 -5.43 -37.07
C ARG A 526 7.29 -4.54 -36.30
N GLU A 527 7.42 -3.27 -36.66
CA GLU A 527 8.25 -2.31 -35.93
C GLU A 527 7.77 -2.12 -34.48
N ILE A 528 6.45 -2.00 -34.26
CA ILE A 528 5.87 -1.93 -32.91
C ILE A 528 6.21 -3.19 -32.11
N ASN A 529 6.11 -4.37 -32.73
CA ASN A 529 6.39 -5.63 -32.03
C ASN A 529 7.88 -5.75 -31.64
N MET A 530 8.80 -5.34 -32.53
CA MET A 530 10.23 -5.26 -32.18
C MET A 530 10.51 -4.23 -31.09
N GLY A 531 9.83 -3.07 -31.13
CA GLY A 531 9.96 -2.04 -30.09
C GLY A 531 9.41 -2.49 -28.73
N ALA A 532 8.34 -3.29 -28.73
CA ALA A 532 7.81 -3.92 -27.51
C ALA A 532 8.81 -4.94 -26.93
N ASP A 533 9.41 -5.79 -27.76
CA ASP A 533 10.45 -6.75 -27.34
C ASP A 533 11.69 -6.04 -26.75
N ASP A 534 12.15 -4.95 -27.37
CA ASP A 534 13.25 -4.13 -26.85
C ASP A 534 12.89 -3.49 -25.50
N LEU A 535 11.67 -2.93 -25.39
CA LEU A 535 11.18 -2.37 -24.13
C LEU A 535 11.09 -3.44 -23.04
N SER A 536 10.66 -4.66 -23.36
CA SER A 536 10.58 -5.78 -22.42
C SER A 536 11.96 -6.12 -21.87
N LYS A 537 12.98 -6.30 -22.73
CA LYS A 537 14.36 -6.57 -22.30
C LYS A 537 14.93 -5.47 -21.40
N ARG A 538 14.74 -4.20 -21.79
CA ARG A 538 15.18 -3.07 -20.98
C ARG A 538 14.45 -2.99 -19.64
N THR A 539 13.19 -3.40 -19.60
CA THR A 539 12.40 -3.45 -18.36
C THR A 539 12.90 -4.56 -17.44
N GLU A 540 13.30 -5.72 -17.99
CA GLU A 540 13.94 -6.80 -17.22
C GLU A 540 15.31 -6.36 -16.64
N ASP A 541 16.15 -5.71 -17.45
CA ASP A 541 17.43 -5.16 -17.00
C ASP A 541 17.24 -4.11 -15.89
N GLN A 542 16.21 -3.26 -16.03
CA GLN A 542 15.86 -2.25 -15.04
C GLN A 542 15.32 -2.87 -13.75
N ALA A 543 14.52 -3.92 -13.83
CA ALA A 543 14.05 -4.66 -12.65
C ALA A 543 15.23 -5.26 -11.88
N SER A 544 16.19 -5.90 -12.57
CA SER A 544 17.39 -6.43 -11.93
C SER A 544 18.23 -5.35 -11.24
N SER A 545 18.36 -4.17 -11.87
CA SER A 545 19.09 -3.04 -11.28
C SER A 545 18.37 -2.45 -10.07
N LEU A 546 17.02 -2.47 -10.09
CA LEU A 546 16.19 -2.03 -8.96
C LEU A 546 16.28 -2.99 -7.77
N GLU A 547 16.33 -4.30 -8.00
CA GLU A 547 16.55 -5.28 -6.93
C GLU A 547 17.88 -5.05 -6.21
N GLU A 548 18.97 -4.81 -6.95
CA GLU A 548 20.28 -4.50 -6.37
C GLU A 548 20.26 -3.16 -5.60
N THR A 549 19.58 -2.15 -6.17
CA THR A 549 19.42 -0.85 -5.52
C THR A 549 18.59 -0.96 -4.22
N ALA A 550 17.53 -1.77 -4.22
CA ALA A 550 16.72 -2.04 -3.03
C ALA A 550 17.54 -2.73 -1.94
N ALA A 551 18.30 -3.78 -2.30
CA ALA A 551 19.14 -4.52 -1.35
C ALA A 551 20.22 -3.62 -0.73
N THR A 552 20.90 -2.79 -1.54
CA THR A 552 21.88 -1.83 -1.03
C THR A 552 21.25 -0.72 -0.18
N THR A 553 20.03 -0.28 -0.49
CA THR A 553 19.28 0.67 0.35
C THR A 553 18.92 0.06 1.71
N GLU A 554 18.50 -1.22 1.75
CA GLU A 554 18.24 -1.93 3.01
C GLU A 554 19.51 -2.09 3.86
N GLU A 555 20.64 -2.44 3.23
CA GLU A 555 21.93 -2.57 3.91
C GLU A 555 22.40 -1.21 4.49
N LEU A 556 22.24 -0.13 3.73
CA LEU A 556 22.50 1.24 4.19
C LEU A 556 21.60 1.61 5.37
N ALA A 557 20.31 1.28 5.31
CA ALA A 557 19.36 1.53 6.40
C ALA A 557 19.82 0.82 7.69
N ALA A 558 20.24 -0.43 7.58
CA ALA A 558 20.75 -1.21 8.71
C ALA A 558 22.03 -0.59 9.30
N SER A 559 22.96 -0.17 8.44
CA SER A 559 24.22 0.47 8.86
C SER A 559 24.02 1.82 9.55
N VAL A 560 23.14 2.67 9.03
CA VAL A 560 22.78 3.95 9.65
C VAL A 560 22.10 3.74 11.01
N LYS A 561 21.19 2.77 11.10
CA LYS A 561 20.54 2.41 12.37
C LYS A 561 21.55 1.93 13.41
N ALA A 562 22.50 1.08 13.00
CA ALA A 562 23.58 0.60 13.86
C ALA A 562 24.46 1.77 14.34
N THR A 563 24.80 2.70 13.45
CA THR A 563 25.59 3.91 13.78
C THR A 563 24.87 4.81 14.77
N ALA A 564 23.55 5.04 14.60
CA ALA A 564 22.74 5.80 15.55
C ALA A 564 22.68 5.13 16.93
N GLN A 565 22.59 3.80 16.98
CA GLN A 565 22.58 3.04 18.23
C GLN A 565 23.94 3.07 18.94
N ALA A 566 25.03 2.86 18.19
CA ALA A 566 26.40 2.97 18.70
C ALA A 566 26.70 4.38 19.23
N SER A 567 26.22 5.42 18.54
CA SER A 567 26.35 6.81 18.98
C SER A 567 25.65 7.04 20.32
N ARG A 568 24.42 6.54 20.49
CA ARG A 568 23.71 6.64 21.79
C ARG A 568 24.46 5.95 22.92
N GLN A 569 25.05 4.79 22.65
CA GLN A 569 25.85 4.06 23.64
C GLN A 569 27.14 4.82 23.99
N ALA A 570 27.84 5.37 22.99
CA ALA A 570 29.03 6.17 23.20
C ALA A 570 28.74 7.46 24.00
N ALA A 571 27.57 8.09 23.79
CA ALA A 571 27.15 9.25 24.57
C ALA A 571 26.92 8.90 26.05
N ALA A 572 26.35 7.74 26.34
CA ALA A 572 26.16 7.26 27.71
C ALA A 572 27.51 7.04 28.40
N ILE A 573 28.46 6.38 27.73
CA ILE A 573 29.82 6.16 28.25
C ILE A 573 30.54 7.49 28.50
N ALA A 574 30.41 8.47 27.59
CA ALA A 574 31.00 9.79 27.77
C ALA A 574 30.40 10.52 29.00
N THR A 575 29.10 10.35 29.24
CA THR A 575 28.42 10.91 30.42
C THR A 575 28.92 10.27 31.72
N GLU A 576 29.09 8.94 31.73
CA GLU A 576 29.63 8.20 32.87
C GLU A 576 31.08 8.62 33.18
N ALA A 577 31.91 8.78 32.14
CA ALA A 577 33.28 9.28 32.28
C ALA A 577 33.32 10.73 32.82
N MET A 578 32.40 11.60 32.39
CA MET A 578 32.27 12.95 32.93
C MET A 578 31.91 12.92 34.42
N GLU A 579 30.97 12.07 34.83
CA GLU A 579 30.55 11.95 36.23
C GLU A 579 31.69 11.42 37.11
N ALA A 580 32.44 10.42 36.64
CA ALA A 580 33.63 9.92 37.30
C ALA A 580 34.72 10.99 37.45
N ALA A 581 34.98 11.78 36.40
CA ALA A 581 35.94 12.88 36.45
C ALA A 581 35.49 14.00 37.41
N GLN A 582 34.19 14.31 37.45
CA GLN A 582 33.61 15.29 38.38
C GLN A 582 33.78 14.85 39.84
N ASN A 583 33.46 13.58 40.13
CA ASN A 583 33.63 13.00 41.46
C ASN A 583 35.10 12.97 41.86
N GLY A 584 35.99 12.58 40.95
CA GLY A 584 37.43 12.63 41.17
C GLY A 584 37.92 14.05 41.48
N GLY A 585 37.43 15.06 40.74
CA GLY A 585 37.79 16.46 40.97
C GLY A 585 37.32 16.96 42.33
N ALA A 586 36.12 16.57 42.76
CA ALA A 586 35.61 16.88 44.10
C ALA A 586 36.47 16.25 45.21
N ILE A 587 36.89 14.98 45.04
CA ILE A 587 37.80 14.29 45.98
C ILE A 587 39.16 15.00 46.03
N ALA A 588 39.72 15.37 44.88
CA ALA A 588 40.98 16.12 44.82
C ALA A 588 40.87 17.47 45.55
N GLY A 589 39.77 18.20 45.37
CA GLY A 589 39.48 19.44 46.11
C GLY A 589 39.44 19.22 47.63
N GLN A 590 38.73 18.18 48.09
CA GLN A 590 38.70 17.83 49.52
C GLN A 590 40.08 17.45 50.08
N ALA A 591 40.91 16.78 49.27
CA ALA A 591 42.27 16.43 49.64
C ALA A 591 43.18 17.67 49.75
N VAL A 592 43.05 18.63 48.84
CA VAL A 592 43.75 19.94 48.94
C VAL A 592 43.34 20.65 50.24
N ASP A 593 42.05 20.73 50.54
CA ASP A 593 41.55 21.35 51.77
C ASP A 593 42.08 20.65 53.03
N ALA A 594 42.18 19.31 53.01
CA ALA A 594 42.74 18.55 54.11
C ALA A 594 44.23 18.84 54.31
N MET A 595 45.01 18.90 53.23
CA MET A 595 46.43 19.22 53.28
C MET A 595 46.68 20.66 53.74
N ALA A 596 45.85 21.62 53.33
CA ALA A 596 45.93 23.01 53.80
C ALA A 596 45.68 23.12 55.33
N ARG A 597 44.75 22.31 55.87
CA ARG A 597 44.56 22.22 57.33
C ARG A 597 45.77 21.61 58.03
N ILE A 598 46.42 20.61 57.43
CA ILE A 598 47.65 20.01 57.96
C ILE A 598 48.78 21.04 57.97
N GLU A 599 48.99 21.78 56.88
CA GLU A 599 49.98 22.85 56.78
C GLU A 599 49.77 23.92 57.87
N THR A 600 48.51 24.34 58.07
CA THR A 600 48.14 25.29 59.12
C THR A 600 48.43 24.73 60.52
N ALA A 601 48.11 23.46 60.77
CA ALA A 601 48.37 22.80 62.05
C ALA A 601 49.88 22.66 62.31
N SER A 602 50.66 22.26 61.32
CA SER A 602 52.12 22.16 61.39
C SER A 602 52.77 23.52 61.68
N THR A 603 52.27 24.60 61.07
CA THR A 603 52.73 25.97 61.35
C THR A 603 52.46 26.37 62.80
N LYS A 604 51.26 26.08 63.33
CA LYS A 604 50.95 26.30 64.76
C LYS A 604 51.85 25.48 65.68
N ILE A 605 52.17 24.23 65.31
CA ILE A 605 53.10 23.42 66.10
C ILE A 605 54.49 24.06 66.08
N ALA A 606 54.97 24.55 64.94
CA ALA A 606 56.24 25.26 64.84
C ALA A 606 56.30 26.48 65.79
N ASP A 607 55.22 27.26 65.87
CA ASP A 607 55.11 28.39 66.80
C ASP A 607 55.16 27.96 68.26
N ILE A 608 54.46 26.88 68.63
CA ILE A 608 54.49 26.32 69.99
C ILE A 608 55.91 25.85 70.35
N ILE A 609 56.60 25.18 69.43
CA ILE A 609 57.97 24.73 69.64
C ILE A 609 58.92 25.91 69.82
N ARG A 610 58.70 27.02 69.08
CA ARG A 610 59.45 28.27 69.28
C ARG A 610 59.25 28.83 70.69
N VAL A 611 58.02 28.84 71.19
CA VAL A 611 57.70 29.26 72.57
C VAL A 611 58.37 28.33 73.60
N ILE A 612 58.42 27.01 73.36
CA ILE A 612 59.10 26.06 74.24
C ILE A 612 60.62 26.32 74.28
N ASP A 613 61.25 26.60 73.14
CA ASP A 613 62.66 26.99 73.09
C ASP A 613 62.92 28.30 73.84
N ASP A 614 62.04 29.30 73.67
CA ASP A 614 62.09 30.57 74.41
C ASP A 614 61.97 30.35 75.94
N ILE A 615 61.05 29.47 76.39
CA ILE A 615 60.90 29.09 77.81
C ILE A 615 62.15 28.36 78.32
N ALA A 616 62.71 27.43 77.54
CA ALA A 616 63.93 26.72 77.89
C ALA A 616 65.10 27.70 78.04
N PHE A 617 65.24 28.68 77.14
CA PHE A 617 66.24 29.73 77.23
C PHE A 617 66.08 30.61 78.48
N GLN A 618 64.86 31.05 78.79
CA GLN A 618 64.55 31.80 80.01
C GLN A 618 64.85 30.99 81.28
N THR A 619 64.48 29.70 81.31
CA THR A 619 64.76 28.79 82.42
C THR A 619 66.25 28.60 82.64
N ASN A 620 67.02 28.48 81.55
CA ASN A 620 68.48 28.40 81.59
C ASN A 620 69.13 29.68 82.18
N LEU A 621 68.59 30.87 81.87
CA LEU A 621 69.03 32.14 82.45
C LEU A 621 68.65 32.25 83.95
N LEU A 622 67.44 31.86 84.33
CA LEU A 622 66.99 31.82 85.73
C LEU A 622 67.83 30.86 86.57
N ALA A 623 68.12 29.67 86.04
CA ALA A 623 68.97 28.68 86.69
C ALA A 623 70.41 29.19 86.84
N LEU A 624 70.94 29.91 85.86
CA LEU A 624 72.23 30.60 85.98
C LEU A 624 72.22 31.64 87.10
N ASN A 625 71.19 32.50 87.16
CA ASN A 625 71.05 33.50 88.21
C ASN A 625 70.96 32.84 89.60
N ALA A 626 70.19 31.75 89.72
CA ALA A 626 70.07 30.98 90.95
C ALA A 626 71.39 30.32 91.36
N ALA A 627 72.16 29.78 90.41
CA ALA A 627 73.48 29.20 90.67
C ALA A 627 74.48 30.26 91.17
N VAL A 628 74.42 31.48 90.61
CA VAL A 628 75.24 32.62 91.07
C VAL A 628 74.85 33.03 92.49
N GLU A 629 73.56 33.15 92.80
CA GLU A 629 73.12 33.55 94.14
C GLU A 629 73.37 32.45 95.19
N ALA A 630 73.27 31.18 94.79
CA ALA A 630 73.67 30.05 95.63
C ALA A 630 75.18 30.04 95.92
N ALA A 631 76.03 30.40 94.94
CA ALA A 631 77.46 30.59 95.16
C ALA A 631 77.75 31.78 96.11
N ARG A 632 76.93 32.83 96.04
CA ARG A 632 77.02 34.02 96.90
C ARG A 632 76.66 33.74 98.36
N ALA A 633 75.75 32.80 98.61
CA ALA A 633 75.34 32.36 99.94
C ALA A 633 76.34 31.41 100.65
N GLY A 634 77.44 31.03 100.00
CA GLY A 634 78.51 30.21 100.58
C GLY A 634 78.05 28.80 100.97
N ASP A 635 78.44 28.31 102.16
CA ASP A 635 78.15 26.93 102.59
C ASP A 635 76.65 26.63 102.74
N ALA A 636 75.82 27.64 103.04
CA ALA A 636 74.36 27.49 103.15
C ALA A 636 73.68 27.29 101.77
N GLY A 637 74.33 27.67 100.67
CA GLY A 637 73.81 27.61 99.30
C GLY A 637 74.15 26.35 98.51
N LYS A 638 75.01 25.45 99.03
CA LYS A 638 75.50 24.25 98.31
C LYS A 638 74.39 23.36 97.75
N GLY A 639 73.30 23.14 98.50
CA GLY A 639 72.14 22.38 98.03
C GLY A 639 71.39 23.07 96.88
N PHE A 640 71.23 24.40 96.95
CA PHE A 640 70.61 25.20 95.90
C PHE A 640 71.45 25.26 94.63
N ALA A 641 72.78 25.29 94.75
CA ALA A 641 73.69 25.30 93.60
C ALA A 641 73.57 24.01 92.76
N VAL A 642 73.44 22.85 93.41
CA VAL A 642 73.23 21.56 92.70
C VAL A 642 71.90 21.56 91.96
N VAL A 643 70.81 21.98 92.62
CA VAL A 643 69.49 22.08 91.98
C VAL A 643 69.52 23.06 90.80
N ALA A 644 70.17 24.21 90.96
CA ALA A 644 70.31 25.20 89.88
C ALA A 644 71.12 24.66 88.68
N SER A 645 72.19 23.89 88.92
CA SER A 645 72.92 23.21 87.84
C SER A 645 72.05 22.18 87.11
N GLU A 646 71.27 21.39 87.84
CA GLU A 646 70.41 20.37 87.26
C GLU A 646 69.27 20.99 86.43
N VAL A 647 68.64 22.05 86.94
CA VAL A 647 67.63 22.83 86.20
C VAL A 647 68.23 23.45 84.94
N ARG A 648 69.47 23.94 85.00
CA ARG A 648 70.19 24.48 83.83
C ARG A 648 70.43 23.40 82.78
N THR A 649 70.93 22.23 83.17
CA THR A 649 71.15 21.10 82.25
C THR A 649 69.84 20.61 81.63
N LEU A 650 68.75 20.56 82.42
CA LEU A 650 67.42 20.23 81.91
C LEU A 650 66.95 21.25 80.88
N ALA A 651 67.12 22.55 81.15
CA ALA A 651 66.76 23.61 80.23
C ALA A 651 67.55 23.54 78.90
N GLN A 652 68.86 23.25 78.95
CA GLN A 652 69.67 23.03 77.75
C GLN A 652 69.20 21.82 76.94
N ARG A 653 68.85 20.71 77.62
CA ARG A 653 68.27 19.52 76.96
C ARG A 653 66.92 19.83 76.31
N SER A 654 66.05 20.59 76.98
CA SER A 654 64.76 21.01 76.42
C SER A 654 64.92 21.90 75.19
N SER A 655 65.87 22.84 75.20
CA SER A 655 66.17 23.68 74.03
C SER A 655 66.70 22.86 72.84
N SER A 656 67.61 21.92 73.09
CA SER A 656 68.10 21.00 72.04
C SER A 656 66.94 20.19 71.43
N ALA A 657 66.10 19.59 72.27
CA ALA A 657 64.96 18.81 71.80
C ALA A 657 63.94 19.67 71.03
N ALA A 658 63.70 20.91 71.46
CA ALA A 658 62.85 21.85 70.75
C ALA A 658 63.40 22.16 69.34
N LYS A 659 64.71 22.36 69.19
CA LYS A 659 65.35 22.57 67.88
C LYS A 659 65.26 21.36 66.97
N ASP A 660 65.45 20.15 67.50
CA ASP A 660 65.29 18.91 66.72
C ASP A 660 63.85 18.74 66.22
N ILE A 661 62.85 19.01 67.07
CA ILE A 661 61.43 18.98 66.67
C ILE A 661 61.15 20.08 65.63
N SER A 662 61.71 21.28 65.79
CA SER A 662 61.54 22.37 64.82
C SER A 662 62.05 21.99 63.43
N ALA A 663 63.20 21.31 63.35
CA ALA A 663 63.74 20.80 62.09
C ALA A 663 62.81 19.74 61.44
N LEU A 664 62.27 18.81 62.23
CA LEU A 664 61.29 17.80 61.76
C LEU A 664 59.99 18.43 61.25
N ILE A 665 59.47 19.45 61.95
CA ILE A 665 58.27 20.19 61.54
C ILE A 665 58.53 20.94 60.22
N SER A 666 59.70 21.59 60.10
CA SER A 666 60.10 22.29 58.87
C SER A 666 60.16 21.35 57.67
N SER A 667 60.78 20.17 57.83
CA SER A 667 60.80 19.13 56.80
C SER A 667 59.40 18.64 56.45
N SER A 668 58.54 18.43 57.46
CA SER A 668 57.16 18.00 57.26
C SER A 668 56.34 19.03 56.49
N ASN A 669 56.55 20.33 56.75
CA ASN A 669 55.91 21.41 55.99
C ASN A 669 56.32 21.39 54.50
N SER A 670 57.59 21.12 54.21
CA SER A 670 58.06 20.99 52.82
C SER A 670 57.37 19.82 52.09
N GLU A 671 57.28 18.65 52.74
CA GLU A 671 56.61 17.47 52.17
C GLU A 671 55.10 17.69 51.96
N VAL A 672 54.43 18.35 52.92
CA VAL A 672 53.01 18.73 52.79
C VAL A 672 52.82 19.70 51.62
N GLY A 673 53.71 20.67 51.44
CA GLY A 673 53.66 21.62 50.33
C GLY A 673 53.79 20.96 48.95
N GLU A 674 54.72 20.02 48.79
CA GLU A 674 54.82 19.23 47.56
C GLU A 674 53.60 18.31 47.37
N GLY A 675 53.07 17.72 48.45
CA GLY A 675 51.83 16.95 48.42
C GLY A 675 50.63 17.75 47.92
N VAL A 676 50.44 18.98 48.42
CA VAL A 676 49.38 19.90 47.94
C VAL A 676 49.52 20.14 46.43
N LYS A 677 50.74 20.40 45.96
CA LYS A 677 51.03 20.69 44.55
C LYS A 677 50.67 19.51 43.63
N LEU A 678 51.02 18.28 44.01
CA LEU A 678 50.68 17.07 43.25
C LEU A 678 49.17 16.84 43.19
N VAL A 679 48.47 17.00 44.31
CA VAL A 679 47.00 16.85 44.33
C VAL A 679 46.32 17.93 43.48
N ARG A 680 46.84 19.16 43.49
CA ARG A 680 46.33 20.23 42.63
C ARG A 680 46.50 19.92 41.15
N GLN A 681 47.68 19.40 40.75
CA GLN A 681 47.93 18.96 39.37
C GLN A 681 47.00 17.81 38.96
N ALA A 682 46.70 16.86 39.85
CA ALA A 682 45.73 15.82 39.59
C ALA A 682 44.31 16.38 39.39
N GLY A 683 43.91 17.39 40.18
CA GLY A 683 42.66 18.11 40.00
C GLY A 683 42.57 18.82 38.64
N GLU A 684 43.62 19.54 38.24
CA GLU A 684 43.72 20.20 36.92
C GLU A 684 43.61 19.18 35.77
N ALA A 685 44.23 18.01 35.89
CA ALA A 685 44.13 16.94 34.88
C ALA A 685 42.70 16.38 34.75
N LEU A 686 41.98 16.24 35.87
CA LEU A 686 40.59 15.79 35.87
C LEU A 686 39.65 16.83 35.22
N GLU A 687 39.90 18.12 35.40
CA GLU A 687 39.19 19.19 34.68
C GLU A 687 39.41 19.11 33.16
N GLN A 688 40.64 18.81 32.72
CA GLN A 688 40.93 18.61 31.29
C GLN A 688 40.18 17.39 30.73
N ILE A 689 40.13 16.27 31.45
CA ILE A 689 39.37 15.08 31.06
C ILE A 689 37.88 15.40 30.96
N LEU A 690 37.33 16.15 31.91
CA LEU A 690 35.92 16.58 31.89
C LEU A 690 35.62 17.42 30.64
N SER A 691 36.50 18.37 30.30
CA SER A 691 36.38 19.20 29.10
C SER A 691 36.44 18.38 27.81
N ALA A 692 37.40 17.46 27.71
CA ALA A 692 37.53 16.56 26.56
C ALA A 692 36.30 15.65 26.40
N SER A 693 35.80 15.09 27.50
CA SER A 693 34.64 14.19 27.51
C SER A 693 33.35 14.92 27.08
N ARG A 694 33.17 16.19 27.50
CA ARG A 694 32.08 17.03 26.97
C ARG A 694 32.16 17.22 25.47
N LYS A 695 33.37 17.45 24.94
CA LYS A 695 33.58 17.62 23.50
C LYS A 695 33.23 16.35 22.73
N VAL A 696 33.64 15.18 23.24
CA VAL A 696 33.25 13.87 22.71
C VAL A 696 31.72 13.69 22.72
N ALA A 697 31.06 13.99 23.83
CA ALA A 697 29.60 13.90 23.93
C ALA A 697 28.88 14.81 22.91
N SER A 698 29.39 16.04 22.70
CA SER A 698 28.87 16.95 21.69
C SER A 698 29.00 16.39 20.27
N THR A 699 30.17 15.89 19.89
CA THR A 699 30.40 15.30 18.56
C THR A 699 29.52 14.07 18.34
N ILE A 700 29.32 13.24 19.36
CA ILE A 700 28.42 12.08 19.27
C ILE A 700 26.96 12.52 19.07
N ALA A 701 26.53 13.60 19.72
CA ALA A 701 25.19 14.16 19.51
C ALA A 701 25.01 14.65 18.06
N GLU A 702 26.02 15.28 17.48
CA GLU A 702 26.04 15.67 16.06
C GLU A 702 25.95 14.46 15.12
N ILE A 703 26.74 13.39 15.37
CA ILE A 703 26.67 12.14 14.60
C ILE A 703 25.27 11.50 14.71
N SER A 704 24.68 11.49 15.91
CA SER A 704 23.34 10.94 16.10
C SER A 704 22.27 11.75 15.36
N ALA A 705 22.42 13.08 15.29
CA ALA A 705 21.52 13.94 14.52
C ALA A 705 21.67 13.69 13.02
N ALA A 706 22.91 13.66 12.50
CA ALA A 706 23.21 13.36 11.11
C ALA A 706 22.73 11.97 10.69
N SER A 707 22.86 10.97 11.58
CA SER A 707 22.33 9.62 11.34
C SER A 707 20.80 9.61 11.26
N GLY A 708 20.13 10.47 12.04
CA GLY A 708 18.67 10.65 11.95
C GLY A 708 18.23 11.26 10.62
N GLU A 709 19.00 12.22 10.10
CA GLU A 709 18.77 12.83 8.79
C GLU A 709 19.03 11.83 7.64
N GLN A 710 20.13 11.07 7.71
CA GLN A 710 20.42 9.98 6.76
C GLN A 710 19.32 8.92 6.76
N ALA A 711 18.79 8.54 7.93
CA ALA A 711 17.68 7.58 8.00
C ALA A 711 16.44 8.11 7.29
N SER A 712 16.15 9.41 7.41
CA SER A 712 15.04 10.04 6.67
C SER A 712 15.29 10.04 5.16
N GLY A 713 16.52 10.36 4.72
CA GLY A 713 16.88 10.32 3.29
C GLY A 713 16.84 8.91 2.70
N ILE A 714 17.17 7.88 3.50
CA ILE A 714 17.04 6.47 3.09
C ILE A 714 15.56 6.07 2.95
N ASP A 715 14.69 6.57 3.82
CA ASP A 715 13.24 6.33 3.72
C ASP A 715 12.66 6.95 2.43
N GLU A 716 13.11 8.16 2.06
CA GLU A 716 12.77 8.81 0.79
C GLU A 716 13.31 8.02 -0.42
N MET A 717 14.55 7.52 -0.35
CA MET A 717 15.10 6.65 -1.41
C MET A 717 14.30 5.36 -1.56
N SER A 718 13.91 4.72 -0.45
CA SER A 718 13.10 3.50 -0.48
C SER A 718 11.74 3.74 -1.15
N GLN A 719 11.10 4.88 -0.88
CA GLN A 719 9.86 5.29 -1.58
C GLN A 719 10.09 5.53 -3.08
N ALA A 720 11.21 6.15 -3.45
CA ALA A 720 11.55 6.36 -4.86
C ALA A 720 11.80 5.03 -5.59
N VAL A 721 12.48 4.07 -4.95
CA VAL A 721 12.69 2.71 -5.50
C VAL A 721 11.37 1.99 -5.69
N ALA A 722 10.45 2.06 -4.71
CA ALA A 722 9.12 1.48 -4.83
C ALA A 722 8.31 2.09 -6.00
N HIS A 723 8.43 3.40 -6.23
CA HIS A 723 7.79 4.05 -7.37
C HIS A 723 8.40 3.64 -8.72
N LEU A 724 9.73 3.48 -8.77
CA LEU A 724 10.42 2.97 -9.96
C LEU A 724 10.03 1.51 -10.26
N ASP A 725 9.83 0.69 -9.24
CA ASP A 725 9.33 -0.69 -9.39
C ASP A 725 7.91 -0.70 -9.98
N GLU A 726 7.00 0.14 -9.47
CA GLU A 726 5.65 0.29 -10.03
C GLU A 726 5.68 0.69 -11.51
N MET A 727 6.49 1.68 -11.88
CA MET A 727 6.64 2.08 -13.29
C MET A 727 7.27 0.98 -14.15
N THR A 728 8.19 0.19 -13.58
CA THR A 728 8.82 -0.94 -14.27
C THR A 728 7.77 -2.01 -14.57
N GLN A 729 6.91 -2.34 -13.62
CA GLN A 729 5.78 -3.26 -13.83
C GLN A 729 4.78 -2.72 -14.87
N GLN A 730 4.47 -1.41 -14.84
CA GLN A 730 3.62 -0.78 -15.85
C GLN A 730 4.25 -0.86 -17.25
N ASN A 731 5.56 -0.67 -17.38
CA ASN A 731 6.27 -0.79 -18.64
C ASN A 731 6.25 -2.24 -19.17
N ALA A 732 6.38 -3.23 -18.30
CA ALA A 732 6.24 -4.64 -18.68
C ALA A 732 4.84 -4.92 -19.24
N ALA A 733 3.79 -4.50 -18.51
CA ALA A 733 2.41 -4.63 -18.96
C ALA A 733 2.14 -3.87 -20.28
N LEU A 734 2.71 -2.67 -20.44
CA LEU A 734 2.59 -1.88 -21.67
C LEU A 734 3.30 -2.55 -22.85
N SER A 735 4.46 -3.18 -22.62
CA SER A 735 5.17 -3.96 -23.64
C SER A 735 4.33 -5.15 -24.09
N GLU A 736 3.81 -5.95 -23.16
CA GLU A 736 2.92 -7.08 -23.47
C GLU A 736 1.67 -6.63 -24.24
N GLN A 737 1.04 -5.53 -23.81
CA GLN A 737 -0.14 -5.00 -24.48
C GLN A 737 0.19 -4.49 -25.89
N SER A 738 1.34 -3.84 -26.07
CA SER A 738 1.85 -3.38 -27.36
C SER A 738 2.12 -4.54 -28.31
N ALA A 739 2.78 -5.60 -27.83
CA ALA A 739 3.05 -6.82 -28.59
C ALA A 739 1.74 -7.54 -29.00
N ALA A 740 0.79 -7.67 -28.07
CA ALA A 740 -0.52 -8.26 -28.35
C ALA A 740 -1.31 -7.43 -29.38
N SER A 741 -1.28 -6.10 -29.27
CA SER A 741 -1.96 -5.19 -30.21
C SER A 741 -1.34 -5.26 -31.61
N ALA A 742 -0.01 -5.27 -31.69
CA ALA A 742 0.72 -5.46 -32.94
C ALA A 742 0.46 -6.83 -33.58
N GLY A 743 0.41 -7.90 -32.78
CA GLY A 743 0.05 -9.24 -33.24
C GLY A 743 -1.38 -9.31 -33.81
N SER A 744 -2.34 -8.70 -33.11
CA SER A 744 -3.74 -8.59 -33.58
C SER A 744 -3.84 -7.79 -34.89
N LEU A 745 -3.12 -6.67 -34.98
CA LEU A 745 -3.06 -5.83 -36.17
C LEU A 745 -2.46 -6.61 -37.35
N SER A 746 -1.36 -7.34 -37.13
CA SER A 746 -0.74 -8.21 -38.13
C SER A 746 -1.71 -9.28 -38.63
N GLY A 747 -2.48 -9.91 -37.72
CA GLY A 747 -3.53 -10.87 -38.08
C GLY A 747 -4.66 -10.25 -38.92
N LYS A 748 -5.13 -9.05 -38.56
CA LYS A 748 -6.14 -8.32 -39.35
C LYS A 748 -5.65 -7.94 -40.74
N ILE A 749 -4.36 -7.59 -40.86
CA ILE A 749 -3.73 -7.26 -42.15
C ILE A 749 -3.60 -8.51 -43.01
N ALA A 750 -3.27 -9.67 -42.43
CA ALA A 750 -3.27 -10.93 -43.16
C ALA A 750 -4.67 -11.25 -43.71
N GLN A 751 -5.72 -11.12 -42.90
CA GLN A 751 -7.11 -11.30 -43.34
C GLN A 751 -7.50 -10.29 -44.44
N LEU A 752 -7.10 -9.03 -44.31
CA LEU A 752 -7.36 -8.01 -45.32
C LEU A 752 -6.65 -8.35 -46.63
N ASN A 753 -5.38 -8.76 -46.57
CA ASN A 753 -4.61 -9.19 -47.73
C ASN A 753 -5.26 -10.40 -48.42
N ASP A 754 -5.77 -11.37 -47.68
CA ASP A 754 -6.50 -12.52 -48.24
C ASP A 754 -7.80 -12.08 -48.95
N LEU A 755 -8.53 -11.10 -48.39
CA LEU A 755 -9.74 -10.55 -48.99
C LEU A 755 -9.46 -9.78 -50.29
N VAL A 756 -8.43 -8.92 -50.31
CA VAL A 756 -8.08 -8.19 -51.54
C VAL A 756 -7.31 -9.05 -52.54
N ALA A 757 -6.71 -10.17 -52.15
CA ALA A 757 -6.06 -11.12 -53.07
C ALA A 757 -7.06 -11.80 -54.01
N ALA A 758 -8.35 -11.85 -53.66
CA ALA A 758 -9.41 -12.32 -54.55
C ALA A 758 -9.62 -11.40 -55.77
N PHE A 759 -9.18 -10.12 -55.70
CA PHE A 759 -9.33 -9.16 -56.77
C PHE A 759 -8.09 -9.09 -57.66
N LYS A 760 -8.26 -9.23 -58.97
CA LYS A 760 -7.20 -9.03 -59.96
C LYS A 760 -7.23 -7.60 -60.47
N THR A 761 -6.19 -6.82 -60.17
CA THR A 761 -6.07 -5.40 -60.55
C THR A 761 -5.17 -5.16 -61.77
N GLY A 762 -4.61 -6.23 -62.35
CA GLY A 762 -3.70 -6.19 -63.49
C GLY A 762 -2.22 -6.10 -63.07
N PRO A 763 -1.27 -6.28 -63.99
CA PRO A 763 0.14 -6.21 -63.66
C PRO A 763 0.52 -4.81 -63.14
N ASP A 764 1.26 -4.78 -62.05
CA ASP A 764 1.84 -3.54 -61.53
C ASP A 764 2.76 -2.94 -62.59
N ALA A 765 2.32 -1.82 -63.19
CA ALA A 765 3.25 -0.88 -63.81
C ALA A 765 4.16 -0.36 -62.69
N GLY A 766 5.32 -1.02 -62.54
CA GLY A 766 6.26 -0.81 -61.46
C GLY A 766 6.70 0.64 -61.37
N VAL A 767 6.13 1.39 -60.43
CA VAL A 767 6.73 2.63 -59.95
C VAL A 767 7.79 2.21 -58.95
N SER A 768 9.01 1.98 -59.44
CA SER A 768 10.22 1.94 -58.62
C SER A 768 10.40 3.30 -57.96
N ARG A 769 9.80 3.51 -56.79
CA ARG A 769 10.19 4.60 -55.89
C ARG A 769 11.39 4.15 -55.10
N ALA A 770 12.57 4.52 -55.60
CA ALA A 770 13.81 4.49 -54.85
C ALA A 770 13.63 5.32 -53.57
N TYR A 771 13.66 4.67 -52.41
CA TYR A 771 13.75 5.34 -51.12
C TYR A 771 15.17 5.93 -50.98
N PRO A 772 15.34 7.22 -50.63
CA PRO A 772 16.62 7.72 -50.19
C PRO A 772 16.92 7.14 -48.80
N GLN A 773 18.04 6.43 -48.67
CA GLN A 773 18.57 6.01 -47.38
C GLN A 773 18.87 7.26 -46.53
N HIS A 774 18.07 7.51 -45.50
CA HIS A 774 18.47 8.42 -44.44
C HIS A 774 19.48 7.70 -43.54
N GLY A 775 20.75 8.08 -43.70
CA GLY A 775 21.84 7.66 -42.84
C GLY A 775 21.59 8.05 -41.39
N GLY A 776 21.75 7.07 -40.49
CA GLY A 776 21.74 7.27 -39.05
C GLY A 776 22.90 8.15 -38.62
N ALA A 777 22.59 9.32 -38.07
CA ALA A 777 23.53 10.08 -37.28
C ALA A 777 23.60 9.48 -35.87
N ARG A 778 24.66 8.71 -35.61
CA ARG A 778 25.12 8.41 -34.25
C ARG A 778 25.46 9.75 -33.56
N ARG A 779 24.68 10.12 -32.54
CA ARG A 779 25.16 11.05 -31.50
C ARG A 779 25.73 10.23 -30.36
N ALA A 780 27.03 10.39 -30.15
CA ALA A 780 27.70 9.98 -28.95
C ALA A 780 27.25 10.86 -27.78
N ALA A 781 26.99 10.23 -26.64
CA ALA A 781 27.13 10.80 -25.31
C ALA A 781 28.00 9.82 -24.51
#